data_AF-A0A8C8F0J2-F1
#
_entry.id   AF-A0A8C8F0J2-F1
#
_cell.length_a   1.000
_cell.length_b   1.000
_cell.length_c   1.000
_cell.angle_alpha   90.00
_cell.angle_beta   90.00
_cell.angle_gamma   90.00
#
_symmetry.space_group_name_H-M   'P 1'
#
loop_
_entity.id
_entity.type
_entity.pdbx_description
1 polymer ?
#
loop_
_entity_poly.entity_id
_entity_poly.type
_entity_poly.pdbx_seq_one_letter_code
_entity_poly.pdbx_strand_id
1 'polypeptide(L)'
;MRWFIQVVFSLTCLAICSHSAMDECTDDSSRPQRCMPEFVNAAFNVTVVATNTCGSPPEEYCVQTGVTGVTKSCHICDARDRRQHHSAVYLTDYNNQQDTTWWQSQTMLAGIQYPNSINLTLHLGKAFDITYVRLKFHTSRPESFAIYKRTSEDGPWTPYQYYSGSCEKTYQKFNRGFIRTGEDEQQALCTDEFSDISPLTGGNVAFSTLEGRPSAYNFDNSPVLQEWVTATDIKVTLNRLNTFGDEVFNDPKVLKSYYYAVSDFAVGGRCKCNGHASECVKNNGFDKPVCNCKHNTEGDDCNVCMPFYNDRPWRRATANNPNECLKCNCNGKSAECYFDPELYRATGHGGHCRNCADNTDGPKCERCLDNHYRDRSGNRCLPCSCNSVGSLATQCDNTGRCSCKPGVMGDKCDRCQPGFHTLTEAGCRPCSCNPSGSTQECDVQTGRCQCKDNVEGFNCDRCKLGYFNLDPQNPQGCTLCFCFQHSSVCDSAEGYSIDTVSSTFDKGEPIHTFSPFHYGLRPGLFTNKKEAEVKRFLGNQLLSYGQNLTLNFRVDRRDTRLSAEDVVLEGAGLRVAVPLIAQGNAYPGENMQTFVQECWWSVSLIPCQHFGAGYLDDVMLITAKRGPGIPARWVEKCTCPQGYMGQHCENCTLGYRRNRPDLGAFSSCDACNCNGHSDTCNPDTGMCDCQHNTAGLSCERCEDGSYGDSTVGSSSDCKPCPCPGGSTCAVVPKTKEVVCTNCPTGTTGKRCELCDDGFFGDPLGENGSVRVCQACKCSDNIDPNAVGNCDRETGACLKCIYNTDGLFCDHCKEGFYGSPLATNPNDKCKPCSCSPYGTVDRQTSCLQVTGQCPCLAHVTNRDCSVCEPGFFNLQSGTGCVRCTCDPIGSTNGQCDISSGQCECQPGVTGLRCERCEVNFFGFGLSGCKPCDCDPEGSSTTQCKDDGRCECSPGFVGARCDMCEENYFYNRSTLGCQQCPACYSLIRDKVQTLDVDKGLLERLGNLNNTLTTQWNRLQNIRNGVDDTGTQTDKARNRVRDAENLVDRAREELDKAKDAISKLVGHPLMIILRNVFVLYNIHPMFYHV
;
A
#
# COMPACT_ATOMS: atom_id res chain seq x y z
N MET A 1 83.95 -1.49 3.32
CA MET A 1 83.13 -2.35 4.21
C MET A 1 82.39 -1.59 5.31
N ARG A 2 83.01 -0.74 6.16
CA ARG A 2 82.26 -0.01 7.22
C ARG A 2 81.15 0.93 6.71
N TRP A 3 81.33 1.60 5.56
CA TRP A 3 80.34 2.52 4.98
C TRP A 3 79.03 1.84 4.54
N PHE A 4 79.12 0.62 3.98
CA PHE A 4 77.93 -0.14 3.53
C PHE A 4 77.05 -0.60 4.70
N ILE A 5 77.65 -0.91 5.86
CA ILE A 5 76.90 -1.38 7.03
C ILE A 5 76.11 -0.24 7.67
N GLN A 6 76.65 0.97 7.73
CA GLN A 6 75.91 2.14 8.26
C GLN A 6 74.74 2.54 7.35
N VAL A 7 74.92 2.57 6.03
CA VAL A 7 73.84 2.92 5.09
C VAL A 7 72.70 1.90 5.15
N VAL A 8 73.01 0.60 5.22
CA VAL A 8 71.98 -0.46 5.35
C VAL A 8 71.25 -0.36 6.69
N PHE A 9 71.93 -0.11 7.82
CA PHE A 9 71.26 0.04 9.12
C PHE A 9 70.36 1.30 9.20
N SER A 10 70.76 2.41 8.58
CA SER A 10 69.92 3.61 8.53
C SER A 10 68.70 3.44 7.61
N LEU A 11 68.84 2.74 6.48
CA LEU A 11 67.72 2.42 5.60
C LEU A 11 66.77 1.37 6.20
N THR A 12 67.26 0.38 6.95
CA THR A 12 66.35 -0.54 7.67
C THR A 12 65.64 0.15 8.83
N CYS A 13 66.29 1.02 9.61
CA CYS A 13 65.58 1.78 10.64
C CYS A 13 64.52 2.75 10.06
N LEU A 14 64.75 3.39 8.90
CA LEU A 14 63.74 4.22 8.24
C LEU A 14 62.62 3.40 7.58
N ALA A 15 62.91 2.21 7.07
CA ALA A 15 61.89 1.30 6.51
C ALA A 15 61.06 0.57 7.57
N ILE A 16 61.60 0.37 8.78
CA ILE A 16 60.89 -0.25 9.92
C ILE A 16 59.99 0.78 10.65
N CYS A 17 60.30 2.07 10.58
CA CYS A 17 59.48 3.14 11.17
C CYS A 17 58.43 3.78 10.24
N SER A 18 58.15 3.18 9.07
CA SER A 18 57.21 3.76 8.08
C SER A 18 56.01 2.87 7.71
N HIS A 19 55.85 1.69 8.32
CA HIS A 19 54.65 0.82 8.20
C HIS A 19 54.17 0.25 9.55
N SER A 20 54.37 0.99 10.64
CA SER A 20 53.59 0.82 11.87
C SER A 20 52.47 1.87 11.90
N ALA A 21 51.44 1.68 11.08
CA ALA A 21 50.16 2.31 11.37
C ALA A 21 49.72 1.80 12.74
N MET A 22 49.71 2.67 13.75
CA MET A 22 49.14 2.33 15.05
C MET A 22 47.66 2.03 14.80
N ASP A 23 47.16 0.95 15.38
CA ASP A 23 45.77 0.55 15.20
C ASP A 23 44.89 1.65 15.83
N GLU A 24 44.31 2.52 14.99
CA GLU A 24 43.58 3.73 15.43
C GLU A 24 42.39 3.43 16.35
N CYS A 25 41.94 2.17 16.39
CA CYS A 25 40.94 1.65 17.33
C CYS A 25 41.51 1.38 18.74
N THR A 26 42.80 1.65 18.97
CA THR A 26 43.46 1.56 20.29
C THR A 26 44.30 2.78 20.58
N ASP A 27 44.38 3.16 21.86
CA ASP A 27 45.27 4.23 22.33
C ASP A 27 46.74 3.77 22.44
N ASP A 28 47.66 4.69 22.75
CA ASP A 28 49.08 4.40 22.95
C ASP A 28 49.35 3.36 24.07
N SER A 29 48.36 3.11 24.94
CA SER A 29 48.37 2.10 26.00
C SER A 29 47.65 0.80 25.62
N SER A 30 47.33 0.61 24.32
CA SER A 30 46.58 -0.53 23.77
C SER A 30 45.16 -0.71 24.34
N ARG A 31 44.52 0.35 24.83
CA ARG A 31 43.12 0.34 25.28
C ARG A 31 42.20 0.67 24.11
N PRO A 32 41.02 0.03 23.99
CA PRO A 32 40.03 0.36 22.97
C PRO A 32 39.65 1.85 22.96
N GLN A 33 39.55 2.46 21.78
CA GLN A 33 39.02 3.81 21.57
C GLN A 33 38.20 3.86 20.28
N ARG A 34 37.23 4.78 20.19
CA ARG A 34 36.41 4.94 18.97
C ARG A 34 37.30 5.25 17.76
N CYS A 35 37.16 4.47 16.70
CA CYS A 35 37.78 4.67 15.40
C CYS A 35 36.71 4.74 14.31
N MET A 36 36.96 5.48 13.23
CA MET A 36 35.99 5.64 12.13
C MET A 36 36.73 5.69 10.79
N PRO A 37 36.18 5.10 9.71
CA PRO A 37 36.80 5.18 8.40
C PRO A 37 36.94 6.60 7.87
N GLU A 38 37.90 6.80 6.97
CA GLU A 38 38.12 8.08 6.27
C GLU A 38 36.85 8.60 5.58
N PHE A 39 36.80 9.92 5.40
CA PHE A 39 35.72 10.58 4.67
C PHE A 39 36.01 10.54 3.17
N VAL A 40 35.07 10.01 2.39
CA VAL A 40 35.24 9.76 0.94
C VAL A 40 34.04 10.24 0.13
N ASN A 41 34.25 10.47 -1.16
CA ASN A 41 33.15 10.48 -2.13
C ASN A 41 32.79 9.02 -2.47
N ALA A 42 31.77 8.48 -1.80
CA ALA A 42 31.34 7.09 -1.97
C ALA A 42 30.76 6.79 -3.37
N ALA A 43 30.43 7.82 -4.15
CA ALA A 43 30.01 7.67 -5.55
C ALA A 43 31.17 7.53 -6.53
N PHE A 44 32.39 7.93 -6.18
CA PHE A 44 33.50 8.06 -7.12
C PHE A 44 33.86 6.72 -7.78
N ASN A 45 33.92 6.71 -9.12
CA ASN A 45 34.18 5.53 -9.95
C ASN A 45 33.17 4.37 -9.74
N VAL A 46 31.98 4.65 -9.20
CA VAL A 46 30.86 3.70 -9.08
C VAL A 46 29.86 3.96 -10.22
N THR A 47 29.46 2.91 -10.93
CA THR A 47 28.53 3.03 -12.07
C THR A 47 27.12 3.37 -11.60
N VAL A 48 26.57 4.48 -12.11
CA VAL A 48 25.17 4.87 -11.89
C VAL A 48 24.27 4.25 -12.96
N VAL A 49 23.12 3.72 -12.56
CA VAL A 49 22.09 3.20 -13.46
C VAL A 49 21.08 4.30 -13.78
N ALA A 50 21.11 4.81 -15.01
CA ALA A 50 20.15 5.80 -15.51
C ALA A 50 19.02 5.13 -16.31
N THR A 51 17.75 5.48 -16.04
CA THR A 51 16.61 4.92 -16.81
C THR A 51 16.43 5.53 -18.20
N ASN A 52 17.20 6.56 -18.54
CA ASN A 52 17.17 7.23 -19.83
C ASN A 52 18.57 7.80 -20.11
N THR A 53 19.02 7.79 -21.37
CA THR A 53 20.30 8.37 -21.82
C THR A 53 20.20 8.62 -23.33
N CYS A 54 20.77 9.72 -23.83
CA CYS A 54 20.68 10.04 -25.25
C CYS A 54 21.53 9.12 -26.15
N GLY A 55 21.21 9.13 -27.45
CA GLY A 55 22.09 8.59 -28.49
C GLY A 55 21.89 7.12 -28.87
N SER A 56 20.75 6.51 -28.53
CA SER A 56 20.31 5.22 -29.08
C SER A 56 18.79 5.21 -29.31
N PRO A 57 18.30 5.57 -30.52
CA PRO A 57 19.07 5.98 -31.71
C PRO A 57 19.78 7.34 -31.54
N PRO A 58 20.75 7.68 -32.41
CA PRO A 58 21.39 8.99 -32.40
C PRO A 58 20.36 10.12 -32.55
N GLU A 59 20.49 11.17 -31.74
CA GLU A 59 19.53 12.28 -31.70
C GLU A 59 20.22 13.64 -31.69
N GLU A 60 19.53 14.67 -32.17
CA GLU A 60 20.01 16.05 -32.18
C GLU A 60 19.49 16.80 -30.95
N TYR A 61 20.40 17.46 -30.22
CA TYR A 61 20.10 18.34 -29.08
C TYR A 61 20.69 19.73 -29.33
N CYS A 62 20.11 20.77 -28.73
CA CYS A 62 20.55 22.16 -28.95
C CYS A 62 20.89 22.86 -27.63
N VAL A 63 21.99 23.62 -27.60
CA VAL A 63 22.41 24.36 -26.40
C VAL A 63 21.72 25.73 -26.36
N GLN A 64 21.21 26.11 -25.18
CA GLN A 64 20.58 27.42 -24.95
C GLN A 64 21.64 28.45 -24.54
N THR A 65 22.16 29.21 -25.50
CA THR A 65 23.06 30.35 -25.25
C THR A 65 22.27 31.59 -24.85
N GLY A 66 22.60 32.21 -23.71
CA GLY A 66 21.81 33.29 -23.15
C GLY A 66 21.86 34.63 -23.91
N VAL A 67 20.67 35.21 -24.13
CA VAL A 67 20.30 36.64 -24.35
C VAL A 67 21.01 37.48 -25.44
N THR A 68 22.21 37.14 -25.89
CA THR A 68 22.82 37.75 -27.08
C THR A 68 22.52 36.89 -28.31
N GLY A 69 22.05 37.50 -29.41
CA GLY A 69 21.51 36.84 -30.62
C GLY A 69 22.51 36.02 -31.46
N VAL A 70 23.19 35.08 -30.83
CA VAL A 70 24.04 34.06 -31.45
C VAL A 70 23.19 32.81 -31.67
N THR A 71 23.37 32.15 -32.81
CA THR A 71 22.59 30.98 -33.25
C THR A 71 22.60 29.85 -32.21
N LYS A 72 21.41 29.31 -31.85
CA LYS A 72 21.29 28.04 -31.09
C LYS A 72 22.15 26.97 -31.78
N SER A 73 23.24 26.53 -31.15
CA SER A 73 24.11 25.50 -31.69
C SER A 73 23.53 24.13 -31.36
N CYS A 74 23.23 23.35 -32.41
CA CYS A 74 22.74 21.99 -32.27
C CYS A 74 23.87 20.98 -32.56
N HIS A 75 23.89 19.91 -31.78
CA HIS A 75 24.89 18.86 -31.78
C HIS A 75 24.18 17.50 -31.80
N ILE A 76 24.91 16.45 -32.17
CA ILE A 76 24.39 15.09 -32.17
C ILE A 76 24.88 14.40 -30.89
N CYS A 77 23.99 13.65 -30.24
CA CYS A 77 24.36 12.63 -29.27
C CYS A 77 24.28 11.26 -29.95
N ASP A 78 25.37 10.49 -29.92
CA ASP A 78 25.45 9.13 -30.46
C ASP A 78 26.22 8.25 -29.46
N ALA A 79 25.55 7.25 -28.90
CA ALA A 79 26.14 6.35 -27.90
C ALA A 79 27.30 5.50 -28.46
N ARG A 80 27.48 5.46 -29.78
CA ARG A 80 28.52 4.71 -30.49
C ARG A 80 29.78 5.55 -30.77
N ASP A 81 29.69 6.88 -30.75
CA ASP A 81 30.84 7.78 -30.92
C ASP A 81 31.37 8.22 -29.55
N ARG A 82 32.63 7.88 -29.26
CA ARG A 82 33.31 8.24 -28.00
C ARG A 82 33.44 9.76 -27.79
N ARG A 83 33.22 10.59 -28.81
CA ARG A 83 33.19 12.07 -28.68
C ARG A 83 31.79 12.66 -28.51
N GLN A 84 30.73 11.87 -28.69
CA GLN A 84 29.33 12.33 -28.71
C GLN A 84 28.40 11.50 -27.81
N HIS A 85 28.93 10.50 -27.09
CA HIS A 85 28.19 9.77 -26.08
C HIS A 85 28.21 10.50 -24.72
N HIS A 86 27.09 10.47 -24.01
CA HIS A 86 26.91 11.11 -22.70
C HIS A 86 26.39 10.09 -21.68
N SER A 87 27.19 9.04 -21.46
CA SER A 87 26.83 7.89 -20.63
C SER A 87 26.79 8.21 -19.13
N ALA A 88 25.99 7.45 -18.37
CA ALA A 88 25.88 7.57 -16.91
C ALA A 88 27.20 7.32 -16.14
N VAL A 89 28.23 6.77 -16.81
CA VAL A 89 29.60 6.67 -16.27
C VAL A 89 30.22 8.06 -16.01
N TYR A 90 29.81 9.09 -16.76
CA TYR A 90 30.23 10.49 -16.57
C TYR A 90 29.49 11.22 -15.43
N LEU A 91 28.80 10.48 -14.56
CA LEU A 91 28.27 11.03 -13.31
C LEU A 91 29.27 10.95 -12.17
N THR A 92 30.26 10.05 -12.26
CA THR A 92 31.10 9.65 -11.12
C THR A 92 32.59 9.52 -11.47
N ASP A 93 32.99 10.00 -12.66
CA ASP A 93 34.37 10.09 -13.07
C ASP A 93 35.10 11.29 -12.43
N TYR A 94 36.35 11.54 -12.84
CA TYR A 94 37.13 12.66 -12.33
C TYR A 94 36.70 13.96 -13.01
N ASN A 95 35.77 14.69 -12.40
CA ASN A 95 35.28 15.98 -12.92
C ASN A 95 36.40 17.05 -12.97
N ASN A 96 36.93 17.29 -14.16
CA ASN A 96 37.85 18.39 -14.47
C ASN A 96 37.06 19.62 -14.94
N GLN A 97 37.31 20.79 -14.36
CA GLN A 97 36.65 22.04 -14.77
C GLN A 97 37.04 22.52 -16.18
N GLN A 98 38.19 22.07 -16.71
CA GLN A 98 38.66 22.46 -18.05
C GLN A 98 38.11 21.55 -19.16
N ASP A 99 37.90 20.27 -18.86
CA ASP A 99 37.40 19.24 -19.77
C ASP A 99 36.20 18.54 -19.11
N THR A 100 35.06 19.23 -19.01
CA THR A 100 33.88 18.70 -18.31
C THR A 100 33.19 17.61 -19.12
N THR A 101 33.16 16.39 -18.58
CA THR A 101 32.28 15.30 -18.99
C THR A 101 30.87 15.48 -18.40
N TRP A 102 29.86 14.86 -19.00
CA TRP A 102 28.51 14.80 -18.44
C TRP A 102 27.70 13.62 -18.97
N TRP A 103 26.76 13.14 -18.13
CA TRP A 103 25.63 12.33 -18.55
C TRP A 103 24.51 13.21 -19.09
N GLN A 104 23.77 12.73 -20.10
CA GLN A 104 22.67 13.46 -20.72
C GLN A 104 21.47 12.55 -21.01
N SER A 105 20.27 13.02 -20.67
CA SER A 105 19.01 12.41 -21.07
C SER A 105 18.70 12.64 -22.55
N GLN A 106 17.71 11.93 -23.08
CA GLN A 106 17.07 12.32 -24.34
C GLN A 106 16.43 13.71 -24.22
N THR A 107 16.09 14.32 -25.35
CA THR A 107 15.44 15.64 -25.40
C THR A 107 13.95 15.61 -25.05
N MET A 108 13.36 16.75 -24.69
CA MET A 108 11.92 16.88 -24.42
C MET A 108 11.05 16.42 -25.59
N LEU A 109 11.57 16.49 -26.83
CA LEU A 109 10.93 15.93 -28.02
C LEU A 109 10.71 14.40 -27.94
N ALA A 110 11.55 13.69 -27.19
CA ALA A 110 11.39 12.26 -26.88
C ALA A 110 10.42 11.98 -25.70
N GLY A 111 9.76 13.01 -25.16
CA GLY A 111 8.72 12.87 -24.15
C GLY A 111 9.21 12.76 -22.69
N ILE A 112 10.45 13.17 -22.38
CA ILE A 112 11.02 13.07 -21.02
C ILE A 112 10.49 14.10 -19.99
N GLN A 113 9.49 14.91 -20.36
CA GLN A 113 8.87 15.91 -19.48
C GLN A 113 7.74 15.28 -18.66
N TYR A 114 7.41 15.91 -17.53
CA TYR A 114 6.31 15.54 -16.64
C TYR A 114 5.02 15.16 -17.43
N PRO A 115 4.37 14.01 -17.16
CA PRO A 115 4.51 13.15 -15.97
C PRO A 115 5.66 12.12 -16.02
N ASN A 116 6.42 12.05 -17.12
CA ASN A 116 7.55 11.12 -17.19
C ASN A 116 8.71 11.61 -16.31
N SER A 117 9.43 10.66 -15.71
CA SER A 117 10.55 10.95 -14.80
C SER A 117 11.75 10.04 -15.10
N ILE A 118 12.94 10.54 -14.78
CA ILE A 118 14.21 9.82 -15.00
C ILE A 118 14.86 9.53 -13.66
N ASN A 119 15.20 8.27 -13.42
CA ASN A 119 15.89 7.84 -12.21
C ASN A 119 17.38 7.61 -12.49
N LEU A 120 18.23 8.23 -11.67
CA LEU A 120 19.66 7.95 -11.56
C LEU A 120 19.88 7.18 -10.25
N THR A 121 20.21 5.90 -10.34
CA THR A 121 20.33 5.00 -9.18
C THR A 121 21.80 4.64 -8.95
N LEU A 122 22.32 4.99 -7.78
CA LEU A 122 23.68 4.71 -7.33
C LEU A 122 23.63 3.63 -6.24
N HIS A 123 24.27 2.50 -6.50
CA HIS A 123 24.43 1.40 -5.55
C HIS A 123 25.80 1.52 -4.88
N LEU A 124 25.86 1.85 -3.59
CA LEU A 124 27.14 2.03 -2.88
C LEU A 124 27.80 0.68 -2.50
N GLY A 125 27.02 -0.40 -2.54
CA GLY A 125 27.47 -1.75 -2.17
C GLY A 125 27.81 -1.93 -0.68
N LYS A 126 27.57 -0.94 0.17
CA LYS A 126 27.63 -1.05 1.64
C LYS A 126 26.87 0.14 2.24
N ALA A 127 26.48 0.04 3.51
CA ALA A 127 25.96 1.18 4.25
C ALA A 127 27.06 2.24 4.50
N PHE A 128 26.73 3.49 4.22
CA PHE A 128 27.54 4.67 4.56
C PHE A 128 26.74 5.60 5.46
N ASP A 129 27.42 6.27 6.39
CA ASP A 129 26.90 7.44 7.09
C ASP A 129 27.08 8.66 6.18
N ILE A 130 26.01 9.03 5.45
CA ILE A 130 26.02 10.09 4.44
C ILE A 130 25.98 11.47 5.11
N THR A 131 26.95 12.31 4.78
CA THR A 131 26.99 13.72 5.22
C THR A 131 26.33 14.65 4.19
N TYR A 132 26.56 14.41 2.89
CA TYR A 132 25.90 15.16 1.83
C TYR A 132 25.70 14.36 0.55
N VAL A 133 24.71 14.78 -0.25
CA VAL A 133 24.56 14.40 -1.66
C VAL A 133 24.67 15.67 -2.51
N ARG A 134 25.53 15.65 -3.54
CA ARG A 134 25.77 16.80 -4.43
C ARG A 134 25.55 16.42 -5.88
N LEU A 135 24.87 17.29 -6.62
CA LEU A 135 24.64 17.19 -8.06
C LEU A 135 25.08 18.49 -8.74
N LYS A 136 25.92 18.40 -9.77
CA LYS A 136 26.36 19.54 -10.58
C LYS A 136 25.81 19.42 -11.99
N PHE A 137 24.81 20.23 -12.32
CA PHE A 137 24.14 20.22 -13.61
C PHE A 137 24.98 20.92 -14.70
N HIS A 138 25.00 20.32 -15.89
CA HIS A 138 25.59 20.91 -17.10
C HIS A 138 24.56 21.80 -17.83
N THR A 139 23.27 21.45 -17.75
CA THR A 139 22.13 22.29 -18.12
C THR A 139 21.64 23.15 -16.95
N SER A 140 20.52 23.85 -17.13
CA SER A 140 19.72 24.38 -16.02
C SER A 140 19.25 23.25 -15.09
N ARG A 141 18.95 23.62 -13.84
CA ARG A 141 18.43 22.70 -12.83
C ARG A 141 16.95 22.35 -13.12
N PRO A 142 16.45 21.17 -12.72
CA PRO A 142 15.03 20.83 -12.84
C PRO A 142 14.15 21.80 -12.03
N GLU A 143 12.92 22.06 -12.49
CA GLU A 143 11.90 22.71 -11.66
C GLU A 143 11.55 21.82 -10.48
N SER A 144 11.43 20.51 -10.72
CA SER A 144 11.15 19.50 -9.69
C SER A 144 12.02 18.27 -9.82
N PHE A 145 12.65 17.87 -8.71
CA PHE A 145 13.36 16.60 -8.55
C PHE A 145 13.36 16.15 -7.08
N ALA A 146 13.70 14.89 -6.84
CA ALA A 146 13.71 14.31 -5.50
C ALA A 146 14.92 13.38 -5.32
N ILE A 147 15.44 13.33 -4.09
CA ILE A 147 16.48 12.40 -3.66
C ILE A 147 15.81 11.38 -2.74
N TYR A 148 16.03 10.10 -3.01
CA TYR A 148 15.60 8.95 -2.22
C TYR A 148 16.81 8.15 -1.76
N LYS A 149 16.65 7.40 -0.67
CA LYS A 149 17.66 6.45 -0.18
C LYS A 149 17.06 5.08 0.12
N ARG A 150 17.93 4.09 0.33
CA ARG A 150 17.63 2.85 1.06
C ARG A 150 18.59 2.69 2.21
N THR A 151 18.15 2.10 3.32
CA THR A 151 18.99 1.74 4.47
C THR A 151 19.53 0.30 4.40
N SER A 152 18.98 -0.52 3.49
CA SER A 152 19.44 -1.87 3.14
C SER A 152 19.13 -2.15 1.66
N GLU A 153 19.89 -3.05 1.03
CA GLU A 153 19.80 -3.32 -0.43
C GLU A 153 18.38 -3.75 -0.85
N ASP A 154 17.72 -4.61 -0.07
CA ASP A 154 16.33 -5.05 -0.29
C ASP A 154 15.25 -4.12 0.30
N GLY A 155 15.66 -2.99 0.90
CA GLY A 155 14.77 -2.07 1.60
C GLY A 155 13.85 -1.25 0.69
N PRO A 156 12.76 -0.68 1.24
CA PRO A 156 11.93 0.27 0.50
C PRO A 156 12.71 1.56 0.20
N TRP A 157 12.39 2.21 -0.92
CA TRP A 157 12.89 3.56 -1.21
C TRP A 157 12.23 4.57 -0.26
N THR A 158 13.01 5.20 0.61
CA THR A 158 12.54 6.27 1.50
C THR A 158 12.92 7.64 0.93
N PRO A 159 12.06 8.67 1.05
CA PRO A 159 12.41 10.03 0.65
C PRO A 159 13.55 10.57 1.51
N TYR A 160 14.52 11.25 0.87
CA TYR A 160 15.65 11.88 1.55
C TYR A 160 15.52 13.42 1.52
N GLN A 161 15.20 13.99 0.35
CA GLN A 161 14.97 15.42 0.16
C GLN A 161 14.14 15.68 -1.10
N TYR A 162 13.25 16.68 -1.06
CA TYR A 162 12.50 17.16 -2.22
C TYR A 162 12.93 18.56 -2.64
N TYR A 163 12.96 18.81 -3.95
CA TYR A 163 13.17 20.13 -4.53
C TYR A 163 12.08 20.41 -5.57
N SER A 164 11.32 21.50 -5.39
CA SER A 164 10.25 21.88 -6.31
C SER A 164 9.92 23.36 -6.18
N GLY A 165 9.75 24.06 -7.31
CA GLY A 165 9.10 25.39 -7.33
C GLY A 165 7.60 25.33 -7.02
N SER A 166 7.05 24.12 -6.87
CA SER A 166 5.64 23.82 -6.68
C SER A 166 5.42 22.67 -5.66
N CYS A 167 6.16 22.69 -4.54
CA CYS A 167 6.20 21.65 -3.50
C CYS A 167 4.83 21.06 -3.11
N GLU A 168 3.82 21.89 -2.85
CA GLU A 168 2.49 21.42 -2.43
C GLU A 168 1.77 20.66 -3.55
N LYS A 169 1.95 21.09 -4.80
CA LYS A 169 1.31 20.48 -5.97
C LYS A 169 2.03 19.20 -6.43
N THR A 170 3.36 19.22 -6.37
CA THR A 170 4.20 18.16 -6.96
C THR A 170 4.50 17.03 -5.95
N TYR A 171 4.66 17.34 -4.67
CA TYR A 171 5.03 16.36 -3.63
C TYR A 171 4.12 16.36 -2.40
N GLN A 172 3.05 17.17 -2.36
CA GLN A 172 2.14 17.28 -1.20
C GLN A 172 2.89 17.64 0.10
N LYS A 173 3.92 18.48 -0.03
CA LYS A 173 4.77 18.98 1.07
C LYS A 173 4.74 20.49 1.10
N PHE A 174 4.78 21.09 2.29
CA PHE A 174 4.96 22.53 2.44
C PHE A 174 6.33 22.97 1.93
N ASN A 175 6.38 24.05 1.16
CA ASN A 175 7.62 24.69 0.75
C ASN A 175 8.36 25.29 1.96
N ARG A 176 9.68 25.05 2.06
CA ARG A 176 10.57 25.49 3.15
C ARG A 176 10.06 25.12 4.55
N GLY A 177 9.47 23.93 4.68
CA GLY A 177 9.15 23.35 6.00
C GLY A 177 10.41 23.19 6.86
N PHE A 178 10.25 23.24 8.18
CA PHE A 178 11.30 23.05 9.17
C PHE A 178 10.86 22.06 10.25
N ILE A 179 11.82 21.38 10.87
CA ILE A 179 11.56 20.35 11.90
C ILE A 179 11.70 20.99 13.28
N ARG A 180 10.67 20.89 14.11
CA ARG A 180 10.70 21.39 15.50
C ARG A 180 11.26 20.34 16.46
N THR A 181 11.81 20.80 17.57
CA THR A 181 12.27 19.90 18.65
C THR A 181 11.11 19.03 19.16
N GLY A 182 11.24 17.71 19.02
CA GLY A 182 10.23 16.73 19.41
C GLY A 182 9.31 16.25 18.27
N GLU A 183 9.43 16.80 17.06
CA GLU A 183 8.85 16.22 15.85
C GLU A 183 9.74 15.09 15.30
N ASP A 184 9.26 14.39 14.26
CA ASP A 184 10.03 13.35 13.57
C ASP A 184 11.23 13.95 12.82
N GLU A 185 12.44 13.71 13.35
CA GLU A 185 13.71 14.09 12.73
C GLU A 185 14.16 13.15 11.58
N GLN A 186 13.37 12.15 11.18
CA GLN A 186 13.58 11.36 9.95
C GLN A 186 12.71 11.82 8.77
N GLN A 187 11.91 12.88 8.90
CA GLN A 187 11.12 13.35 7.77
C GLN A 187 11.96 14.07 6.69
N ALA A 188 11.60 13.84 5.43
CA ALA A 188 12.09 14.61 4.29
C ALA A 188 11.26 15.89 4.08
N LEU A 189 11.96 16.98 3.80
CA LEU A 189 11.43 18.33 3.58
C LEU A 189 11.37 18.66 2.08
N CYS A 190 10.66 19.73 1.71
CA CYS A 190 10.65 20.28 0.36
C CYS A 190 11.07 21.75 0.37
N THR A 191 11.88 22.17 -0.60
CA THR A 191 12.32 23.56 -0.78
C THR A 191 12.43 23.91 -2.27
N ASP A 192 12.22 25.18 -2.59
CA ASP A 192 12.33 25.77 -3.93
C ASP A 192 13.73 26.35 -4.24
N GLU A 193 14.64 26.38 -3.25
CA GLU A 193 15.94 27.10 -3.31
C GLU A 193 16.80 26.74 -4.54
N PHE A 194 16.71 25.51 -5.01
CA PHE A 194 17.46 25.00 -6.16
C PHE A 194 16.58 24.68 -7.39
N SER A 195 15.31 25.11 -7.37
CA SER A 195 14.34 24.89 -8.45
C SER A 195 14.26 26.03 -9.48
N ASP A 196 14.97 27.14 -9.27
CA ASP A 196 15.05 28.22 -10.26
C ASP A 196 15.93 27.82 -11.46
N ILE A 197 15.53 28.27 -12.67
CA ILE A 197 16.16 27.99 -13.96
C ILE A 197 17.58 28.57 -14.07
N SER A 198 17.86 29.65 -13.33
CA SER A 198 19.20 30.22 -13.21
C SER A 198 20.07 29.44 -12.22
N PRO A 199 21.35 29.13 -12.50
CA PRO A 199 22.06 29.39 -13.75
C PRO A 199 21.76 28.32 -14.82
N LEU A 200 21.85 28.72 -16.10
CA LEU A 200 21.58 27.84 -17.25
C LEU A 200 22.64 26.74 -17.48
N THR A 201 23.78 26.82 -16.79
CA THR A 201 24.83 25.80 -16.78
C THR A 201 25.62 25.90 -15.47
N GLY A 202 26.22 24.79 -15.03
CA GLY A 202 27.04 24.73 -13.81
C GLY A 202 26.24 24.82 -12.50
N GLY A 203 24.91 24.69 -12.55
CA GLY A 203 24.05 24.74 -11.37
C GLY A 203 24.42 23.64 -10.36
N ASN A 204 24.86 24.04 -9.17
CA ASN A 204 25.27 23.13 -8.11
C ASN A 204 24.15 22.99 -7.08
N VAL A 205 23.82 21.75 -6.71
CA VAL A 205 22.84 21.38 -5.69
C VAL A 205 23.57 20.57 -4.64
N ALA A 206 23.55 21.01 -3.38
CA ALA A 206 24.09 20.26 -2.26
C ALA A 206 23.01 20.05 -1.21
N PHE A 207 22.72 18.79 -0.90
CA PHE A 207 21.84 18.39 0.19
C PHE A 207 22.69 17.93 1.36
N SER A 208 22.67 18.68 2.47
CA SER A 208 23.30 18.31 3.74
C SER A 208 22.31 17.52 4.61
N THR A 209 22.70 16.32 5.06
CA THR A 209 21.74 15.38 5.67
C THR A 209 21.29 15.80 7.08
N LEU A 210 22.17 16.48 7.83
CA LEU A 210 21.94 16.93 9.21
C LEU A 210 21.50 18.39 9.33
N GLU A 211 21.42 19.12 8.21
CA GLU A 211 21.03 20.53 8.22
C GLU A 211 19.56 20.71 8.62
N GLY A 212 19.30 21.72 9.47
CA GLY A 212 17.96 21.99 10.01
C GLY A 212 17.43 20.95 11.02
N ARG A 213 18.23 19.98 11.46
CA ARG A 213 17.78 18.91 12.40
C ARG A 213 18.19 19.21 13.85
N PRO A 214 17.23 19.35 14.78
CA PRO A 214 17.52 19.70 16.18
C PRO A 214 18.61 18.85 16.85
N SER A 215 18.62 17.54 16.68
CA SER A 215 19.57 16.65 17.40
C SER A 215 20.97 16.59 16.79
N ALA A 216 21.28 17.34 15.73
CA ALA A 216 22.54 17.24 14.99
C ALA A 216 23.80 17.49 15.87
N TYR A 217 23.71 18.40 16.85
CA TYR A 217 24.81 18.68 17.78
C TYR A 217 25.08 17.53 18.77
N ASN A 218 24.17 16.57 18.90
CA ASN A 218 24.27 15.39 19.77
C ASN A 218 24.14 14.08 18.96
N PHE A 219 24.62 14.09 17.72
CA PHE A 219 24.52 12.98 16.77
C PHE A 219 24.98 11.63 17.35
N ASP A 220 26.10 11.60 18.10
CA ASP A 220 26.64 10.39 18.72
C ASP A 220 25.65 9.65 19.64
N ASN A 221 24.67 10.37 20.21
CA ASN A 221 23.66 9.80 21.10
C ASN A 221 22.25 9.77 20.48
N SER A 222 22.08 10.23 19.23
CA SER A 222 20.78 10.24 18.53
C SER A 222 20.69 9.04 17.56
N PRO A 223 20.07 7.91 17.95
CA PRO A 223 19.89 6.77 17.04
C PRO A 223 19.03 7.15 15.83
N VAL A 224 18.07 8.07 16.02
CA VAL A 224 17.19 8.62 14.99
C VAL A 224 18.00 9.26 13.86
N LEU A 225 18.98 10.10 14.19
CA LEU A 225 19.82 10.74 13.17
C LEU A 225 20.88 9.79 12.59
N GLN A 226 21.38 8.83 13.37
CA GLN A 226 22.31 7.81 12.87
C GLN A 226 21.66 6.92 11.79
N GLU A 227 20.39 6.57 11.96
CA GLU A 227 19.59 5.89 10.93
C GLU A 227 19.24 6.83 9.77
N TRP A 228 18.93 8.10 10.05
CA TRP A 228 18.68 9.10 9.02
C TRP A 228 19.86 9.34 8.07
N VAL A 229 21.11 9.35 8.56
CA VAL A 229 22.28 9.47 7.67
C VAL A 229 22.66 8.17 6.97
N THR A 230 22.23 7.01 7.47
CA THR A 230 22.56 5.70 6.87
C THR A 230 21.94 5.57 5.47
N ALA A 231 22.75 5.21 4.46
CA ALA A 231 22.25 4.74 3.17
C ALA A 231 23.15 3.65 2.54
N THR A 232 22.55 2.66 1.87
CA THR A 232 23.20 1.69 0.96
C THR A 232 23.08 2.10 -0.50
N ASP A 233 22.00 2.81 -0.83
CA ASP A 233 21.65 3.19 -2.19
C ASP A 233 21.08 4.61 -2.19
N ILE A 234 21.42 5.38 -3.22
CA ILE A 234 20.86 6.73 -3.45
C ILE A 234 20.21 6.75 -4.82
N LYS A 235 19.00 7.29 -4.92
CA LYS A 235 18.30 7.48 -6.19
C LYS A 235 17.86 8.92 -6.34
N VAL A 236 18.26 9.55 -7.43
CA VAL A 236 17.80 10.88 -7.82
C VAL A 236 16.73 10.71 -8.90
N THR A 237 15.54 11.23 -8.65
CA THR A 237 14.41 11.21 -9.60
C THR A 237 14.18 12.61 -10.13
N LEU A 238 14.42 12.81 -11.43
CA LEU A 238 14.25 14.07 -12.15
C LEU A 238 12.81 14.09 -12.73
N ASN A 239 11.97 15.02 -12.27
CA ASN A 239 10.51 14.97 -12.50
C ASN A 239 9.98 16.05 -13.45
N ARG A 240 10.52 17.27 -13.42
CA ARG A 240 10.09 18.35 -14.34
C ARG A 240 11.27 19.24 -14.74
N LEU A 241 11.40 19.49 -16.04
CA LEU A 241 12.35 20.46 -16.60
C LEU A 241 11.84 21.88 -16.37
N ASN A 242 12.77 22.79 -16.06
CA ASN A 242 12.52 24.23 -16.18
C ASN A 242 12.47 24.64 -17.65
N THR A 243 11.53 25.51 -18.00
CA THR A 243 11.32 26.05 -19.36
C THR A 243 11.10 27.55 -19.33
N PHE A 244 11.27 28.21 -20.49
CA PHE A 244 10.95 29.63 -20.67
C PHE A 244 9.51 29.89 -21.12
N GLY A 245 8.66 28.85 -21.24
CA GLY A 245 7.30 28.93 -21.76
C GLY A 245 7.21 28.85 -23.30
N ASP A 246 8.34 28.69 -24.00
CA ASP A 246 8.39 28.52 -25.46
C ASP A 246 8.07 27.09 -25.93
N GLU A 247 8.02 26.11 -25.02
CA GLU A 247 7.59 24.74 -25.30
C GLU A 247 6.11 24.64 -25.69
N VAL A 248 5.28 25.62 -25.29
CA VAL A 248 3.84 25.67 -25.60
C VAL A 248 3.58 25.70 -27.11
N PHE A 249 4.53 26.21 -27.91
CA PHE A 249 4.44 26.24 -29.37
C PHE A 249 4.73 24.88 -30.04
N ASN A 250 5.20 23.88 -29.26
CA ASN A 250 5.50 22.52 -29.71
C ASN A 250 6.50 22.45 -30.90
N ASP A 251 7.37 23.47 -31.05
CA ASP A 251 8.38 23.53 -32.11
C ASP A 251 9.49 22.49 -31.84
N PRO A 252 9.79 21.56 -32.77
CA PRO A 252 10.84 20.56 -32.59
C PRO A 252 12.23 21.15 -32.26
N LYS A 253 12.57 22.36 -32.72
CA LYS A 253 13.84 23.05 -32.40
C LYS A 253 13.86 23.61 -30.97
N VAL A 254 12.69 23.95 -30.41
CA VAL A 254 12.57 24.35 -29.01
C VAL A 254 12.68 23.12 -28.11
N LEU A 255 11.93 22.06 -28.42
CA LEU A 255 11.90 20.82 -27.63
C LEU A 255 13.26 20.09 -27.62
N LYS A 256 14.05 20.18 -28.69
CA LYS A 256 15.46 19.72 -28.72
C LYS A 256 16.41 20.49 -27.80
N SER A 257 16.01 21.66 -27.31
CA SER A 257 16.83 22.50 -26.42
C SER A 257 16.59 22.27 -24.93
N TYR A 258 15.65 21.38 -24.58
CA TYR A 258 15.36 21.00 -23.20
C TYR A 258 15.69 19.53 -22.96
N TYR A 259 16.60 19.27 -22.02
CA TYR A 259 17.05 17.96 -21.57
C TYR A 259 17.71 18.09 -20.20
N TYR A 260 17.88 16.99 -19.48
CA TYR A 260 18.68 16.95 -18.26
C TYR A 260 20.12 16.59 -18.60
N ALA A 261 21.09 17.33 -18.06
CA ALA A 261 22.50 16.95 -18.10
C ALA A 261 23.18 17.18 -16.75
N VAL A 262 23.95 16.20 -16.27
CA VAL A 262 24.65 16.23 -14.98
C VAL A 262 26.11 15.84 -15.18
N SER A 263 27.01 16.67 -14.65
CA SER A 263 28.47 16.60 -14.81
C SER A 263 29.22 16.04 -13.58
N ASP A 264 28.53 15.89 -12.45
CA ASP A 264 29.07 15.24 -11.23
C ASP A 264 27.92 14.92 -10.28
N PHE A 265 27.95 13.70 -9.74
CA PHE A 265 27.08 13.17 -8.70
C PHE A 265 27.99 12.63 -7.59
N ALA A 266 28.23 13.46 -6.58
CA ALA A 266 29.08 13.13 -5.45
C ALA A 266 28.25 12.82 -4.21
N VAL A 267 28.64 11.78 -3.47
CA VAL A 267 28.01 11.37 -2.21
C VAL A 267 29.08 11.35 -1.13
N GLY A 268 29.14 12.41 -0.34
CA GLY A 268 30.15 12.57 0.72
C GLY A 268 29.71 11.86 2.00
N GLY A 269 30.52 10.94 2.50
CA GLY A 269 30.21 10.19 3.71
C GLY A 269 31.38 9.35 4.23
N ARG A 270 31.11 8.58 5.28
CA ARG A 270 32.04 7.60 5.85
C ARG A 270 31.44 6.20 5.76
N CYS A 271 32.28 5.21 5.53
CA CYS A 271 31.88 3.81 5.53
C CYS A 271 31.31 3.45 6.92
N LYS A 272 30.10 2.88 6.99
CA LYS A 272 29.41 2.68 8.29
C LYS A 272 29.98 1.49 9.03
N CYS A 273 30.75 1.75 10.08
CA CYS A 273 31.35 0.73 10.96
C CYS A 273 31.03 0.93 12.44
N ASN A 274 29.99 1.73 12.75
CA ASN A 274 29.51 2.00 14.11
C ASN A 274 30.58 2.46 15.13
N GLY A 275 31.71 2.98 14.66
CA GLY A 275 32.82 3.41 15.52
C GLY A 275 33.78 2.29 15.97
N HIS A 276 33.67 1.10 15.37
CA HIS A 276 34.49 -0.09 15.69
C HIS A 276 35.41 -0.55 14.54
N ALA A 277 35.67 0.30 13.53
CA ALA A 277 36.72 0.07 12.53
C ALA A 277 37.27 1.40 12.01
N SER A 278 38.57 1.43 11.68
CA SER A 278 39.26 2.55 11.03
C SER A 278 39.27 2.47 9.50
N GLU A 279 38.87 1.34 8.91
CA GLU A 279 38.88 1.14 7.47
C GLU A 279 37.79 0.18 6.99
N CYS A 280 37.51 0.23 5.68
CA CYS A 280 36.70 -0.75 4.97
C CYS A 280 37.54 -1.42 3.88
N VAL A 281 37.58 -2.75 3.91
CA VAL A 281 38.38 -3.59 3.01
C VAL A 281 37.46 -4.35 2.05
N LYS A 282 37.94 -4.62 0.83
CA LYS A 282 37.25 -5.52 -0.10
C LYS A 282 37.55 -6.97 0.29
N ASN A 283 36.52 -7.80 0.43
CA ASN A 283 36.69 -9.19 0.83
C ASN A 283 37.04 -10.08 -0.39
N ASN A 284 37.93 -11.06 -0.23
CA ASN A 284 38.56 -11.84 -1.33
C ASN A 284 37.64 -12.87 -2.03
N GLY A 285 36.34 -12.58 -2.15
CA GLY A 285 35.35 -13.42 -2.84
C GLY A 285 34.13 -12.68 -3.39
N PHE A 286 33.91 -11.42 -2.98
CA PHE A 286 32.85 -10.55 -3.47
C PHE A 286 33.40 -9.13 -3.56
N ASP A 287 33.14 -8.40 -4.64
CA ASP A 287 33.67 -7.03 -4.87
C ASP A 287 33.12 -5.95 -3.90
N LYS A 288 32.41 -6.39 -2.85
CA LYS A 288 31.70 -5.61 -1.85
C LYS A 288 32.66 -5.17 -0.72
N PRO A 289 32.72 -3.87 -0.36
CA PRO A 289 33.50 -3.42 0.78
C PRO A 289 32.83 -3.81 2.11
N VAL A 290 33.62 -4.18 3.11
CA VAL A 290 33.20 -4.59 4.47
C VAL A 290 34.11 -3.94 5.51
N CYS A 291 33.61 -3.63 6.70
CA CYS A 291 34.43 -3.05 7.77
C CYS A 291 35.50 -4.02 8.29
N ASN A 292 36.72 -3.52 8.56
CA ASN A 292 37.74 -4.29 9.28
C ASN A 292 37.48 -4.23 10.81
N CYS A 293 36.47 -4.98 11.27
CA CYS A 293 35.93 -4.83 12.62
C CYS A 293 36.92 -5.14 13.76
N LYS A 294 36.95 -4.24 14.74
CA LYS A 294 37.70 -4.31 15.99
C LYS A 294 36.75 -4.43 17.18
N HIS A 295 37.22 -4.15 18.40
CA HIS A 295 36.38 -4.10 19.61
C HIS A 295 35.57 -5.38 19.89
N ASN A 296 36.05 -6.53 19.41
CA ASN A 296 35.35 -7.82 19.42
C ASN A 296 33.95 -7.78 18.76
N THR A 297 33.79 -6.96 17.72
CA THR A 297 32.56 -6.83 16.91
C THR A 297 32.71 -7.53 15.56
N GLU A 298 31.59 -7.93 14.95
CA GLU A 298 31.55 -8.51 13.60
C GLU A 298 30.30 -8.08 12.83
N GLY A 299 30.10 -8.64 11.64
CA GLY A 299 29.08 -8.24 10.68
C GLY A 299 29.54 -7.10 9.77
N ASP A 300 28.86 -6.90 8.64
CA ASP A 300 29.29 -5.97 7.58
C ASP A 300 29.57 -4.55 8.10
N ASP A 301 28.76 -4.09 9.05
CA ASP A 301 28.80 -2.76 9.69
C ASP A 301 29.41 -2.77 11.11
N CYS A 302 30.02 -3.87 11.56
CA CYS A 302 30.44 -4.07 12.95
C CYS A 302 29.28 -3.93 13.96
N ASN A 303 28.10 -4.40 13.57
CA ASN A 303 26.81 -4.16 14.22
C ASN A 303 26.37 -5.27 15.19
N VAL A 304 27.19 -6.28 15.40
CA VAL A 304 26.98 -7.36 16.38
C VAL A 304 28.28 -7.69 17.12
N CYS A 305 28.18 -8.35 18.28
CA CYS A 305 29.35 -8.89 18.97
C CYS A 305 29.81 -10.20 18.34
N MET A 306 31.14 -10.42 18.31
CA MET A 306 31.73 -11.71 17.93
C MET A 306 31.20 -12.84 18.84
N PRO A 307 31.16 -14.10 18.36
CA PRO A 307 30.82 -15.25 19.18
C PRO A 307 31.66 -15.28 20.46
N PHE A 308 31.01 -15.60 21.58
CA PHE A 308 31.62 -15.60 22.92
C PHE A 308 31.91 -14.23 23.56
N TYR A 309 31.59 -13.11 22.91
CA TYR A 309 31.73 -11.75 23.47
C TYR A 309 30.39 -11.10 23.87
N ASN A 310 29.46 -11.93 24.37
CA ASN A 310 28.08 -11.54 24.70
C ASN A 310 27.85 -11.21 26.19
N ASP A 311 28.88 -10.80 26.95
CA ASP A 311 28.73 -10.49 28.38
C ASP A 311 28.00 -9.16 28.66
N ARG A 312 27.92 -8.27 27.66
CA ARG A 312 27.09 -7.06 27.69
C ARG A 312 26.43 -6.87 26.31
N PRO A 313 25.32 -6.11 26.19
CA PRO A 313 24.68 -5.92 24.89
C PRO A 313 25.54 -5.01 24.00
N TRP A 314 25.58 -5.33 22.70
CA TRP A 314 26.28 -4.51 21.70
C TRP A 314 25.78 -3.05 21.71
N ARG A 315 26.69 -2.10 21.53
CA ARG A 315 26.41 -0.66 21.37
C ARG A 315 27.45 0.00 20.47
N ARG A 316 27.00 0.94 19.63
CA ARG A 316 27.85 1.85 18.85
C ARG A 316 28.87 2.56 19.74
N ALA A 317 30.12 2.69 19.31
CA ALA A 317 31.13 3.47 20.01
C ALA A 317 30.81 4.99 19.97
N THR A 318 31.01 5.68 21.10
CA THR A 318 30.85 7.14 21.21
C THR A 318 32.20 7.81 21.44
N ALA A 319 32.27 9.14 21.38
CA ALA A 319 33.51 9.87 21.68
C ALA A 319 34.10 9.57 23.08
N ASN A 320 33.27 9.16 24.04
CA ASN A 320 33.68 8.93 25.44
C ASN A 320 33.79 7.46 25.83
N ASN A 321 33.28 6.53 25.01
CA ASN A 321 33.28 5.10 25.33
C ASN A 321 33.35 4.24 24.05
N PRO A 322 34.38 3.37 23.90
CA PRO A 322 34.51 2.45 22.76
C PRO A 322 33.40 1.40 22.66
N ASN A 323 32.67 1.13 23.76
CA ASN A 323 31.56 0.17 23.83
C ASN A 323 31.90 -1.22 23.24
N GLU A 324 33.12 -1.70 23.47
CA GLU A 324 33.61 -2.99 23.02
C GLU A 324 32.80 -4.18 23.55
N CYS A 325 32.72 -5.26 22.77
CA CYS A 325 32.03 -6.47 23.22
C CYS A 325 32.90 -7.23 24.24
N LEU A 326 32.28 -7.67 25.34
CA LEU A 326 32.99 -8.24 26.48
C LEU A 326 32.88 -9.77 26.50
N LYS A 327 34.02 -10.43 26.72
CA LYS A 327 34.14 -11.89 26.71
C LYS A 327 33.38 -12.53 27.85
N CYS A 328 32.56 -13.54 27.54
CA CYS A 328 31.87 -14.35 28.53
C CYS A 328 32.86 -15.16 29.40
N ASN A 329 32.54 -15.30 30.68
CA ASN A 329 33.32 -16.14 31.60
C ASN A 329 32.59 -17.46 31.88
N CYS A 330 32.98 -18.52 31.17
CA CYS A 330 32.47 -19.88 31.34
C CYS A 330 33.43 -20.82 32.08
N ASN A 331 34.36 -20.30 32.88
CA ASN A 331 35.37 -21.08 33.63
C ASN A 331 36.17 -22.10 32.78
N GLY A 332 36.31 -21.86 31.46
CA GLY A 332 36.93 -22.80 30.52
C GLY A 332 36.11 -24.07 30.22
N LYS A 333 34.84 -24.13 30.63
CA LYS A 333 33.92 -25.26 30.41
C LYS A 333 32.97 -25.06 29.22
N SER A 334 32.96 -23.89 28.61
CA SER A 334 32.28 -23.63 27.34
C SER A 334 33.02 -22.56 26.53
N ALA A 335 32.85 -22.62 25.21
CA ALA A 335 33.25 -21.60 24.24
C ALA A 335 32.04 -20.89 23.59
N GLU A 336 30.83 -21.12 24.11
CA GLU A 336 29.58 -20.57 23.61
C GLU A 336 28.80 -19.86 24.73
N CYS A 337 28.29 -18.66 24.45
CA CYS A 337 27.42 -17.94 25.37
C CYS A 337 26.45 -17.03 24.60
N TYR A 338 25.34 -16.68 25.26
CA TYR A 338 24.39 -15.67 24.81
C TYR A 338 24.24 -14.58 25.89
N PHE A 339 23.68 -13.44 25.50
CA PHE A 339 23.37 -12.36 26.43
C PHE A 339 22.02 -12.60 27.13
N ASP A 340 22.06 -12.59 28.46
CA ASP A 340 20.93 -12.73 29.37
C ASP A 340 20.62 -11.36 30.03
N PRO A 341 19.50 -10.70 29.64
CA PRO A 341 19.16 -9.38 30.17
C PRO A 341 18.84 -9.36 31.67
N GLU A 342 18.35 -10.46 32.24
CA GLU A 342 18.00 -10.53 33.66
C GLU A 342 19.25 -10.67 34.51
N LEU A 343 20.16 -11.56 34.11
CA LEU A 343 21.48 -11.72 34.72
C LEU A 343 22.29 -10.41 34.68
N TYR A 344 22.24 -9.69 33.56
CA TYR A 344 22.90 -8.38 33.41
C TYR A 344 22.33 -7.34 34.37
N ARG A 345 20.99 -7.27 34.52
CA ARG A 345 20.33 -6.35 35.47
C ARG A 345 20.64 -6.70 36.93
N ALA A 346 20.84 -7.98 37.25
CA ALA A 346 21.14 -8.44 38.60
C ALA A 346 22.61 -8.28 38.99
N THR A 347 23.55 -8.42 38.04
CA THR A 347 25.00 -8.56 38.37
C THR A 347 25.94 -7.62 37.61
N GLY A 348 25.46 -6.88 36.62
CA GLY A 348 26.30 -6.12 35.68
C GLY A 348 26.97 -6.97 34.59
N HIS A 349 26.78 -8.29 34.62
CA HIS A 349 27.30 -9.26 33.65
C HIS A 349 26.15 -10.10 33.09
N GLY A 350 26.06 -10.23 31.78
CA GLY A 350 24.96 -10.89 31.08
C GLY A 350 25.37 -12.16 30.35
N GLY A 351 26.65 -12.55 30.38
CA GLY A 351 27.12 -13.72 29.65
C GLY A 351 26.61 -15.01 30.28
N HIS A 352 25.67 -15.68 29.60
CA HIS A 352 25.12 -16.97 30.00
C HIS A 352 25.66 -18.06 29.08
N CYS A 353 26.45 -18.98 29.65
CA CYS A 353 27.14 -20.04 28.93
C CYS A 353 26.19 -21.14 28.43
N ARG A 354 26.42 -21.65 27.22
CA ARG A 354 25.71 -22.83 26.67
C ARG A 354 26.60 -24.05 26.71
N ASN A 355 26.01 -25.24 26.68
CA ASN A 355 26.73 -26.50 26.48
C ASN A 355 27.91 -26.71 27.46
N CYS A 356 27.69 -26.41 28.75
CA CYS A 356 28.71 -26.55 29.80
C CYS A 356 29.26 -27.99 29.89
N ALA A 357 30.57 -28.13 29.70
CA ALA A 357 31.27 -29.41 29.75
C ALA A 357 31.43 -29.97 31.18
N ASP A 358 31.96 -31.19 31.31
CA ASP A 358 32.29 -31.84 32.59
C ASP A 358 31.13 -31.97 33.60
N ASN A 359 29.90 -32.10 33.11
CA ASN A 359 28.66 -32.14 33.91
C ASN A 359 28.50 -30.91 34.82
N THR A 360 28.91 -29.74 34.33
CA THR A 360 28.72 -28.45 35.00
C THR A 360 27.45 -27.74 34.49
N ASP A 361 26.94 -26.82 35.30
CA ASP A 361 25.75 -26.02 35.05
C ASP A 361 25.91 -24.62 35.69
N GLY A 362 24.95 -23.73 35.45
CA GLY A 362 24.93 -22.35 35.91
C GLY A 362 25.42 -21.38 34.84
N PRO A 363 25.11 -20.07 34.96
CA PRO A 363 25.41 -19.10 33.91
C PRO A 363 26.89 -18.99 33.53
N LYS A 364 27.80 -19.42 34.40
CA LYS A 364 29.26 -19.44 34.19
C LYS A 364 29.84 -20.86 34.21
N CYS A 365 29.00 -21.90 34.12
CA CYS A 365 29.37 -23.30 34.35
C CYS A 365 30.02 -23.54 35.73
N GLU A 366 29.58 -22.81 36.76
CA GLU A 366 30.22 -22.71 38.08
C GLU A 366 29.70 -23.72 39.12
N ARG A 367 28.62 -24.44 38.85
CA ARG A 367 28.09 -25.52 39.71
C ARG A 367 28.08 -26.86 38.96
N CYS A 368 27.78 -27.94 39.67
CA CYS A 368 27.47 -29.21 39.00
C CYS A 368 26.03 -29.18 38.49
N LEU A 369 25.79 -29.89 37.40
CA LEU A 369 24.44 -30.23 36.93
C LEU A 369 23.70 -31.02 38.01
N ASP A 370 22.37 -30.92 38.04
CA ASP A 370 21.53 -31.70 38.96
C ASP A 370 21.84 -33.21 38.88
N ASN A 371 21.68 -33.88 40.01
CA ASN A 371 22.01 -35.30 40.21
C ASN A 371 23.50 -35.60 40.08
N HIS A 372 24.37 -34.60 40.25
CA HIS A 372 25.82 -34.74 40.36
C HIS A 372 26.33 -34.08 41.64
N TYR A 373 27.54 -34.46 42.07
CA TYR A 373 28.25 -33.85 43.19
C TYR A 373 29.72 -33.60 42.83
N ARG A 374 30.37 -32.65 43.50
CA ARG A 374 31.80 -32.40 43.31
C ARG A 374 32.63 -33.50 43.98
N ASP A 375 33.56 -34.07 43.23
CA ASP A 375 34.61 -34.92 43.79
C ASP A 375 35.49 -34.12 44.80
N ARG A 376 36.21 -34.84 45.67
CA ARG A 376 37.13 -34.27 46.68
C ARG A 376 38.23 -33.38 46.08
N SER A 377 38.56 -33.57 44.80
CA SER A 377 39.48 -32.70 44.06
C SER A 377 38.88 -31.35 43.63
N GLY A 378 37.56 -31.14 43.80
CA GLY A 378 36.83 -29.93 43.43
C GLY A 378 36.57 -29.75 41.93
N ASN A 379 37.36 -30.38 41.06
CA ASN A 379 37.41 -30.10 39.62
C ASN A 379 36.45 -30.93 38.74
N ARG A 380 35.77 -31.95 39.29
CA ARG A 380 34.93 -32.88 38.52
C ARG A 380 33.56 -33.06 39.17
N CYS A 381 32.51 -33.06 38.35
CA CYS A 381 31.14 -33.38 38.75
C CYS A 381 30.84 -34.85 38.44
N LEU A 382 30.65 -35.66 39.48
CA LEU A 382 30.37 -37.10 39.41
C LEU A 382 28.87 -37.37 39.59
N PRO A 383 28.27 -38.32 38.85
CA PRO A 383 26.85 -38.62 38.98
C PRO A 383 26.52 -39.25 40.35
N CYS A 384 25.37 -38.88 40.90
CA CYS A 384 24.84 -39.40 42.15
C CYS A 384 24.33 -40.84 42.03
N SER A 385 23.70 -41.18 40.92
CA SER A 385 23.11 -42.51 40.64
C SER A 385 22.16 -43.03 41.74
N CYS A 386 21.40 -42.13 42.37
CA CYS A 386 20.36 -42.49 43.34
C CYS A 386 19.16 -43.13 42.62
N ASN A 387 18.62 -44.23 43.15
CA ASN A 387 17.41 -44.85 42.62
C ASN A 387 16.24 -43.88 42.82
N SER A 388 15.63 -43.41 41.73
CA SER A 388 14.57 -42.39 41.74
C SER A 388 13.31 -42.82 42.50
N VAL A 389 13.02 -44.12 42.54
CA VAL A 389 11.84 -44.68 43.21
C VAL A 389 12.09 -44.82 44.71
N GLY A 390 13.23 -45.41 45.09
CA GLY A 390 13.56 -45.72 46.48
C GLY A 390 14.25 -44.60 47.28
N SER A 391 14.78 -43.57 46.60
CA SER A 391 15.35 -42.38 47.23
C SER A 391 14.28 -41.29 47.43
N LEU A 392 14.44 -40.46 48.45
CA LEU A 392 13.65 -39.25 48.71
C LEU A 392 13.95 -38.14 47.69
N ALA A 393 15.17 -38.11 47.16
CA ALA A 393 15.60 -37.24 46.06
C ALA A 393 16.65 -37.97 45.21
N THR A 394 16.76 -37.62 43.93
CA THR A 394 17.80 -38.13 43.01
C THR A 394 19.15 -37.43 43.19
N GLN A 395 19.14 -36.24 43.80
CA GLN A 395 20.34 -35.55 44.26
C GLN A 395 20.90 -36.21 45.53
N CYS A 396 22.19 -36.48 45.51
CA CYS A 396 22.97 -37.01 46.62
C CYS A 396 23.64 -35.89 47.42
N ASP A 397 24.13 -36.24 48.61
CA ASP A 397 25.00 -35.36 49.39
C ASP A 397 26.40 -35.16 48.75
N ASN A 398 27.21 -34.28 49.36
CA ASN A 398 28.58 -33.99 48.93
C ASN A 398 29.55 -35.21 49.00
N THR A 399 29.09 -36.38 49.46
CA THR A 399 29.85 -37.63 49.51
C THR A 399 29.35 -38.68 48.51
N GLY A 400 28.27 -38.40 47.78
CA GLY A 400 27.68 -39.34 46.83
C GLY A 400 26.63 -40.28 47.41
N ARG A 401 26.16 -40.07 48.66
CA ARG A 401 25.16 -40.93 49.31
C ARG A 401 23.73 -40.40 49.11
N CYS A 402 22.79 -41.33 48.95
CA CYS A 402 21.37 -41.08 48.71
C CYS A 402 20.54 -41.25 49.98
N SER A 403 19.47 -40.48 50.12
CA SER A 403 18.54 -40.56 51.27
C SER A 403 17.37 -41.49 50.95
N CYS A 404 17.22 -42.60 51.66
CA CYS A 404 16.24 -43.64 51.31
C CYS A 404 14.86 -43.48 51.97
N LYS A 405 13.82 -44.02 51.31
CA LYS A 405 12.44 -44.08 51.79
C LYS A 405 12.20 -45.23 52.79
N PRO A 406 11.11 -45.22 53.59
CA PRO A 406 10.79 -46.28 54.54
C PRO A 406 10.67 -47.67 53.87
N GLY A 407 11.21 -48.71 54.52
CA GLY A 407 11.24 -50.08 53.97
C GLY A 407 12.28 -50.31 52.85
N VAL A 408 13.04 -49.27 52.47
CA VAL A 408 14.08 -49.31 51.41
C VAL A 408 15.48 -49.23 52.03
N MET A 409 16.48 -49.85 51.41
CA MET A 409 17.87 -49.80 51.87
C MET A 409 18.91 -49.84 50.73
N GLY A 410 20.17 -49.52 51.05
CA GLY A 410 21.32 -49.45 50.14
C GLY A 410 21.84 -48.02 49.94
N ASP A 411 23.12 -47.81 49.65
CA ASP A 411 23.70 -46.46 49.47
C ASP A 411 23.10 -45.68 48.29
N LYS A 412 22.44 -46.40 47.36
CA LYS A 412 21.67 -45.87 46.23
C LYS A 412 20.16 -46.14 46.34
N CYS A 413 19.70 -46.65 47.49
CA CYS A 413 18.29 -46.91 47.82
C CYS A 413 17.54 -47.81 46.83
N ASP A 414 18.13 -48.96 46.48
CA ASP A 414 17.75 -49.79 45.33
C ASP A 414 17.01 -51.09 45.66
N ARG A 415 16.78 -51.42 46.95
CA ARG A 415 16.19 -52.70 47.37
C ARG A 415 15.31 -52.63 48.62
N CYS A 416 14.32 -53.51 48.69
CA CYS A 416 13.38 -53.63 49.82
C CYS A 416 13.93 -54.45 50.99
N GLN A 417 13.38 -54.19 52.18
CA GLN A 417 13.57 -54.99 53.40
C GLN A 417 12.63 -56.22 53.42
N PRO A 418 13.01 -57.35 54.06
CA PRO A 418 12.18 -58.56 54.13
C PRO A 418 10.81 -58.34 54.78
N GLY A 419 9.80 -59.10 54.34
CA GLY A 419 8.40 -58.91 54.74
C GLY A 419 7.69 -57.78 53.98
N PHE A 420 8.44 -57.03 53.16
CA PHE A 420 7.93 -56.06 52.20
C PHE A 420 8.35 -56.47 50.78
N HIS A 421 7.49 -56.18 49.82
CA HIS A 421 7.69 -56.42 48.40
C HIS A 421 7.56 -55.10 47.62
N THR A 422 7.94 -55.12 46.35
CA THR A 422 7.74 -54.05 45.35
C THR A 422 8.17 -52.65 45.82
N LEU A 423 9.35 -52.21 45.37
CA LEU A 423 9.84 -50.85 45.60
C LEU A 423 8.93 -49.84 44.86
N THR A 424 8.17 -49.04 45.61
CA THR A 424 7.27 -47.99 45.09
C THR A 424 7.73 -46.59 45.51
N GLU A 425 7.12 -45.55 44.96
CA GLU A 425 7.43 -44.14 45.32
C GLU A 425 7.23 -43.82 46.80
N ALA A 426 6.44 -44.60 47.54
CA ALA A 426 6.24 -44.46 48.98
C ALA A 426 7.23 -45.29 49.82
N GLY A 427 8.11 -46.08 49.20
CA GLY A 427 8.88 -47.16 49.82
C GLY A 427 8.35 -48.54 49.43
N CYS A 428 8.64 -49.57 50.24
CA CYS A 428 8.20 -50.94 49.98
C CYS A 428 6.89 -51.29 50.72
N ARG A 429 6.10 -52.25 50.20
CA ARG A 429 4.73 -52.56 50.67
C ARG A 429 4.62 -53.94 51.37
N PRO A 430 3.76 -54.12 52.39
CA PRO A 430 3.51 -55.42 53.04
C PRO A 430 2.41 -56.26 52.33
N CYS A 431 2.42 -57.60 52.51
CA CYS A 431 1.47 -58.56 51.91
C CYS A 431 0.17 -58.79 52.74
N SER A 432 -0.97 -59.15 52.09
CA SER A 432 -2.31 -59.24 52.73
C SER A 432 -3.35 -60.22 52.10
N CYS A 433 -3.13 -61.54 52.06
CA CYS A 433 -3.98 -62.52 51.35
C CYS A 433 -5.40 -62.83 51.95
N ASN A 434 -6.39 -63.22 51.13
CA ASN A 434 -7.78 -63.56 51.49
C ASN A 434 -8.04 -65.09 51.48
N PRO A 435 -8.62 -65.70 52.54
CA PRO A 435 -8.78 -67.15 52.67
C PRO A 435 -9.86 -67.80 51.78
N SER A 436 -10.89 -67.07 51.33
CA SER A 436 -11.94 -67.68 50.48
C SER A 436 -11.41 -68.08 49.10
N GLY A 437 -10.37 -67.38 48.64
CA GLY A 437 -9.84 -67.48 47.28
C GLY A 437 -8.33 -67.73 47.15
N SER A 438 -7.53 -67.66 48.22
CA SER A 438 -6.07 -67.92 48.19
C SER A 438 -5.65 -69.17 48.98
N THR A 439 -4.39 -69.58 48.79
CA THR A 439 -3.65 -70.50 49.68
C THR A 439 -2.89 -69.79 50.82
N GLN A 440 -2.95 -68.44 50.89
CA GLN A 440 -2.39 -67.55 51.92
C GLN A 440 -0.87 -67.21 51.89
N GLU A 441 -0.14 -67.54 50.82
CA GLU A 441 1.30 -67.17 50.67
C GLU A 441 1.53 -66.10 49.58
N CYS A 442 2.54 -65.22 49.74
CA CYS A 442 2.89 -64.15 48.80
C CYS A 442 4.35 -64.17 48.30
N ASP A 443 4.59 -63.66 47.09
CA ASP A 443 5.93 -63.53 46.49
C ASP A 443 6.70 -62.26 46.93
N VAL A 444 8.04 -62.31 47.04
CA VAL A 444 8.84 -61.18 47.59
C VAL A 444 9.12 -60.05 46.61
N GLN A 445 8.96 -60.24 45.30
CA GLN A 445 9.18 -59.18 44.31
C GLN A 445 7.86 -58.48 43.93
N THR A 446 6.81 -59.27 43.78
CA THR A 446 5.48 -58.84 43.34
C THR A 446 4.49 -58.67 44.48
N GLY A 447 4.64 -59.40 45.61
CA GLY A 447 3.70 -59.45 46.73
C GLY A 447 2.41 -60.22 46.48
N ARG A 448 2.27 -60.82 45.29
CA ARG A 448 1.01 -61.43 44.86
C ARG A 448 0.74 -62.73 45.60
N CYS A 449 -0.49 -62.90 46.07
CA CYS A 449 -0.99 -64.12 46.67
C CYS A 449 -1.34 -65.19 45.61
N GLN A 450 -1.22 -66.47 45.95
CA GLN A 450 -1.59 -67.58 45.08
C GLN A 450 -3.10 -67.90 45.16
N CYS A 451 -3.80 -67.92 44.02
CA CYS A 451 -5.27 -67.93 43.94
C CYS A 451 -5.87 -69.23 43.35
N LYS A 452 -7.14 -69.52 43.69
CA LYS A 452 -7.98 -70.55 43.05
C LYS A 452 -8.34 -70.21 41.59
N ASP A 453 -8.76 -71.20 40.82
CA ASP A 453 -8.82 -71.13 39.34
C ASP A 453 -9.71 -70.04 38.73
N ASN A 454 -10.96 -69.82 39.19
CA ASN A 454 -11.82 -68.72 38.72
C ASN A 454 -11.75 -67.49 39.63
N VAL A 455 -10.70 -67.39 40.46
CA VAL A 455 -10.45 -66.29 41.40
C VAL A 455 -9.21 -65.53 40.98
N GLU A 456 -9.22 -64.22 41.15
CA GLU A 456 -8.06 -63.38 40.94
C GLU A 456 -7.98 -62.26 42.00
N GLY A 457 -7.21 -61.23 41.69
CA GLY A 457 -6.86 -60.19 42.62
C GLY A 457 -5.54 -60.48 43.33
N PHE A 458 -4.93 -59.40 43.81
CA PHE A 458 -3.63 -59.45 44.49
C PHE A 458 -3.66 -60.34 45.74
N ASN A 459 -4.80 -60.34 46.42
CA ASN A 459 -5.07 -61.09 47.63
C ASN A 459 -5.96 -62.32 47.38
N CYS A 460 -6.34 -62.59 46.14
CA CYS A 460 -7.34 -63.61 45.76
C CYS A 460 -8.70 -63.39 46.43
N ASP A 461 -9.20 -62.15 46.32
CA ASP A 461 -10.37 -61.62 47.01
C ASP A 461 -11.60 -61.47 46.13
N ARG A 462 -11.47 -61.72 44.82
CA ARG A 462 -12.50 -61.45 43.80
C ARG A 462 -12.58 -62.56 42.76
N CYS A 463 -13.74 -62.73 42.15
CA CYS A 463 -13.88 -63.54 40.96
C CYS A 463 -13.09 -62.96 39.78
N LYS A 464 -12.66 -63.82 38.85
CA LYS A 464 -12.16 -63.40 37.54
C LYS A 464 -13.26 -62.69 36.76
N LEU A 465 -12.88 -61.73 35.92
CA LEU A 465 -13.83 -61.10 34.98
C LEU A 465 -14.56 -62.16 34.15
N GLY A 466 -15.88 -62.00 33.98
CA GLY A 466 -16.75 -63.03 33.43
C GLY A 466 -17.29 -64.02 34.46
N TYR A 467 -16.92 -63.92 35.75
CA TYR A 467 -17.38 -64.81 36.81
C TYR A 467 -17.86 -64.05 38.06
N PHE A 468 -18.78 -64.66 38.80
CA PHE A 468 -19.43 -64.11 40.00
C PHE A 468 -19.66 -65.19 41.08
N ASN A 469 -20.24 -64.79 42.23
CA ASN A 469 -20.53 -65.65 43.38
C ASN A 469 -19.28 -66.41 43.92
N LEU A 470 -18.38 -65.68 44.60
CA LEU A 470 -17.21 -66.25 45.29
C LEU A 470 -17.65 -67.10 46.50
N ASP A 471 -17.73 -68.41 46.30
CA ASP A 471 -18.22 -69.36 47.29
C ASP A 471 -17.07 -70.25 47.81
N PRO A 472 -16.84 -70.36 49.14
CA PRO A 472 -15.85 -71.29 49.69
C PRO A 472 -16.12 -72.77 49.34
N GLN A 473 -17.37 -73.15 49.02
CA GLN A 473 -17.73 -74.51 48.58
C GLN A 473 -17.49 -74.73 47.08
N ASN A 474 -17.34 -73.66 46.28
CA ASN A 474 -17.00 -73.79 44.86
C ASN A 474 -15.50 -74.14 44.72
N PRO A 475 -15.13 -75.31 44.16
CA PRO A 475 -13.73 -75.71 44.02
C PRO A 475 -12.94 -74.79 43.07
N GLN A 476 -13.63 -74.15 42.12
CA GLN A 476 -13.06 -73.13 41.24
C GLN A 476 -13.21 -71.70 41.81
N GLY A 477 -13.95 -71.53 42.90
CA GLY A 477 -14.25 -70.26 43.56
C GLY A 477 -15.47 -69.51 43.00
N CYS A 478 -15.56 -69.32 41.68
CA CYS A 478 -16.62 -68.51 41.05
C CYS A 478 -17.27 -69.14 39.80
N THR A 479 -18.49 -68.70 39.48
CA THR A 479 -19.41 -69.19 38.42
C THR A 479 -19.48 -68.21 37.24
N LEU A 480 -19.63 -68.67 36.00
CA LEU A 480 -19.58 -67.83 34.77
C LEU A 480 -20.86 -66.99 34.55
N CYS A 481 -20.70 -65.75 34.06
CA CYS A 481 -21.76 -64.85 33.58
C CYS A 481 -22.23 -65.22 32.15
N PHE A 482 -23.54 -65.08 31.89
CA PHE A 482 -24.17 -65.35 30.60
C PHE A 482 -24.47 -64.04 29.81
N CYS A 483 -25.28 -63.14 30.37
CA CYS A 483 -25.55 -61.77 29.90
C CYS A 483 -25.69 -61.54 28.37
N PHE A 484 -26.22 -62.53 27.64
CA PHE A 484 -26.25 -62.57 26.16
C PHE A 484 -24.91 -62.22 25.47
N GLN A 485 -23.77 -62.42 26.16
CA GLN A 485 -22.41 -62.03 25.76
C GLN A 485 -22.14 -60.51 25.64
N HIS A 486 -23.10 -59.64 25.97
CA HIS A 486 -22.88 -58.17 25.98
C HIS A 486 -22.20 -57.67 27.26
N SER A 487 -22.23 -58.45 28.34
CA SER A 487 -21.49 -58.15 29.56
C SER A 487 -20.77 -59.37 30.11
N SER A 488 -19.59 -59.13 30.69
CA SER A 488 -18.85 -60.07 31.53
C SER A 488 -18.89 -59.66 33.01
N VAL A 489 -19.70 -58.65 33.35
CA VAL A 489 -19.86 -58.11 34.70
C VAL A 489 -21.27 -58.42 35.16
N CYS A 490 -21.42 -59.41 36.02
CA CYS A 490 -22.68 -59.80 36.62
C CYS A 490 -22.52 -60.06 38.12
N ASP A 491 -23.61 -59.85 38.86
CA ASP A 491 -23.70 -60.15 40.29
C ASP A 491 -24.85 -61.13 40.56
N SER A 492 -24.87 -61.73 41.75
CA SER A 492 -26.00 -62.54 42.22
C SER A 492 -27.26 -61.68 42.36
N ALA A 493 -28.32 -62.01 41.63
CA ALA A 493 -29.58 -61.27 41.62
C ALA A 493 -30.37 -61.47 42.93
N GLU A 494 -30.78 -60.36 43.53
CA GLU A 494 -31.60 -60.37 44.75
C GLU A 494 -33.08 -60.64 44.45
N GLY A 495 -33.83 -61.12 45.46
CA GLY A 495 -35.27 -61.40 45.35
C GLY A 495 -35.62 -62.69 44.60
N TYR A 496 -34.62 -63.43 44.12
CA TYR A 496 -34.77 -64.78 43.59
C TYR A 496 -34.57 -65.82 44.69
N SER A 497 -35.52 -66.74 44.78
CA SER A 497 -35.43 -67.92 45.65
C SER A 497 -35.34 -69.20 44.84
N ILE A 498 -34.64 -70.20 45.39
CA ILE A 498 -34.54 -71.54 44.82
C ILE A 498 -35.95 -72.10 44.60
N ASP A 499 -36.20 -72.61 43.40
CA ASP A 499 -37.41 -73.33 43.03
C ASP A 499 -37.07 -74.60 42.25
N THR A 500 -38.06 -75.45 41.99
CA THR A 500 -37.83 -76.69 41.25
C THR A 500 -39.02 -77.00 40.36
N VAL A 501 -38.77 -77.13 39.05
CA VAL A 501 -39.76 -77.63 38.10
C VAL A 501 -39.74 -79.16 38.19
N SER A 502 -40.79 -79.76 38.74
CA SER A 502 -40.87 -81.21 38.93
C SER A 502 -42.05 -81.87 38.21
N SER A 503 -41.83 -83.12 37.77
CA SER A 503 -42.86 -83.99 37.21
C SER A 503 -42.58 -85.46 37.56
N THR A 504 -43.62 -86.15 38.02
CA THR A 504 -43.64 -87.59 38.36
C THR A 504 -44.47 -88.34 37.32
N PHE A 505 -44.02 -89.50 36.87
CA PHE A 505 -44.71 -90.27 35.82
C PHE A 505 -45.22 -91.60 36.40
N ASP A 506 -46.53 -91.68 36.64
CA ASP A 506 -47.17 -92.76 37.41
C ASP A 506 -46.76 -94.20 36.97
N LYS A 507 -46.46 -95.02 37.98
CA LYS A 507 -45.89 -96.37 37.84
C LYS A 507 -46.85 -97.35 37.17
N GLY A 508 -46.54 -97.81 35.95
CA GLY A 508 -47.21 -99.00 35.41
C GLY A 508 -46.91 -99.41 33.97
N GLU A 509 -46.84 -98.46 33.02
CA GLU A 509 -46.78 -98.79 31.59
C GLU A 509 -45.50 -98.31 30.88
N PRO A 510 -44.95 -99.10 29.93
CA PRO A 510 -43.70 -98.78 29.25
C PRO A 510 -43.82 -97.57 28.32
N ILE A 511 -42.78 -96.73 28.29
CA ILE A 511 -42.64 -95.68 27.29
C ILE A 511 -42.21 -96.33 25.96
N HIS A 512 -43.18 -96.75 25.16
CA HIS A 512 -42.94 -97.20 23.79
C HIS A 512 -42.91 -96.02 22.81
N THR A 513 -41.94 -96.09 21.90
CA THR A 513 -41.55 -95.06 20.94
C THR A 513 -42.67 -94.45 20.10
N PHE A 514 -42.57 -93.14 19.84
CA PHE A 514 -43.15 -92.52 18.65
C PHE A 514 -42.13 -92.54 17.49
N SER A 515 -42.63 -92.75 16.26
CA SER A 515 -41.90 -92.64 15.00
C SER A 515 -42.41 -91.41 14.21
N PRO A 516 -41.72 -90.89 13.19
CA PRO A 516 -41.91 -89.54 12.71
C PRO A 516 -42.87 -89.50 11.51
N PHE A 517 -43.49 -88.34 11.25
CA PHE A 517 -43.28 -87.57 10.01
C PHE A 517 -44.02 -86.21 10.04
N HIS A 518 -43.61 -85.32 9.13
CA HIS A 518 -43.96 -83.90 9.09
C HIS A 518 -45.45 -83.54 8.84
N TYR A 519 -45.79 -82.32 9.28
CA TYR A 519 -46.94 -81.48 8.92
C TYR A 519 -48.36 -81.95 9.33
N GLY A 520 -48.88 -81.32 10.40
CA GLY A 520 -50.27 -80.86 10.42
C GLY A 520 -51.27 -81.56 11.37
N LEU A 521 -51.67 -80.81 12.41
CA LEU A 521 -53.03 -80.74 13.00
C LEU A 521 -53.60 -81.87 13.89
N ARG A 522 -54.24 -81.38 14.96
CA ARG A 522 -55.29 -81.94 15.85
C ARG A 522 -54.90 -82.98 16.93
N PRO A 523 -55.54 -82.90 18.13
CA PRO A 523 -55.22 -83.74 19.28
C PRO A 523 -55.94 -85.09 19.22
N GLY A 524 -55.19 -86.17 19.50
CA GLY A 524 -55.75 -87.52 19.63
C GLY A 524 -54.76 -88.47 20.30
N LEU A 525 -55.18 -89.07 21.42
CA LEU A 525 -54.46 -90.11 22.18
C LEU A 525 -53.11 -89.73 22.81
N PHE A 526 -53.09 -88.62 23.54
CA PHE A 526 -52.54 -88.67 24.91
C PHE A 526 -53.72 -88.59 25.90
N THR A 527 -53.60 -89.24 27.06
CA THR A 527 -54.46 -88.84 28.19
C THR A 527 -54.04 -87.42 28.60
N ASN A 528 -55.01 -86.53 28.81
CA ASN A 528 -54.77 -85.08 28.97
C ASN A 528 -53.79 -84.69 30.11
N LYS A 529 -53.39 -85.63 30.98
CA LYS A 529 -52.32 -85.44 31.99
C LYS A 529 -50.91 -85.36 31.37
N LYS A 530 -50.52 -86.30 30.49
CA LYS A 530 -49.11 -86.45 30.07
C LYS A 530 -48.57 -85.30 29.22
N GLU A 531 -49.41 -84.69 28.38
CA GLU A 531 -48.99 -83.52 27.57
C GLU A 531 -48.79 -82.26 28.45
N ALA A 532 -49.50 -82.14 29.56
CA ALA A 532 -49.37 -81.02 30.49
C ALA A 532 -48.13 -81.13 31.39
N GLU A 533 -47.69 -82.35 31.71
CA GLU A 533 -46.49 -82.64 32.51
C GLU A 533 -45.21 -82.23 31.77
N VAL A 534 -45.07 -82.58 30.48
CA VAL A 534 -43.91 -82.20 29.66
C VAL A 534 -43.89 -80.70 29.35
N LYS A 535 -45.06 -80.08 29.14
CA LYS A 535 -45.18 -78.63 28.87
C LYS A 535 -44.61 -77.72 29.96
N ARG A 536 -44.41 -78.21 31.19
CA ARG A 536 -43.82 -77.42 32.31
C ARG A 536 -42.35 -77.08 32.09
N PHE A 537 -41.64 -77.88 31.32
CA PHE A 537 -40.24 -77.66 30.99
C PHE A 537 -40.09 -76.84 29.68
N LEU A 538 -41.17 -76.59 28.94
CA LEU A 538 -41.17 -75.72 27.76
C LEU A 538 -41.13 -74.22 28.14
N GLY A 539 -40.66 -73.37 27.22
CA GLY A 539 -40.67 -71.91 27.36
C GLY A 539 -39.29 -71.31 27.68
N ASN A 540 -39.28 -70.05 28.14
CA ASN A 540 -38.05 -69.39 28.55
C ASN A 540 -37.59 -69.92 29.92
N GLN A 541 -36.58 -70.80 29.91
CA GLN A 541 -36.00 -71.44 31.10
C GLN A 541 -34.65 -70.83 31.51
N LEU A 542 -34.40 -69.56 31.19
CA LEU A 542 -33.12 -68.85 31.44
C LEU A 542 -32.66 -68.89 32.92
N LEU A 543 -33.59 -68.95 33.87
CA LEU A 543 -33.29 -68.98 35.32
C LEU A 543 -32.80 -70.35 35.85
N SER A 544 -32.82 -71.37 34.99
CA SER A 544 -32.31 -72.73 35.29
C SER A 544 -30.87 -72.94 34.78
N TYR A 545 -30.22 -71.90 34.26
CA TYR A 545 -28.88 -71.97 33.68
C TYR A 545 -27.81 -72.33 34.71
N GLY A 546 -26.99 -73.34 34.40
CA GLY A 546 -25.90 -73.81 35.26
C GLY A 546 -26.39 -74.57 36.51
N GLN A 547 -27.60 -75.13 36.48
CA GLN A 547 -28.23 -75.82 37.62
C GLN A 547 -28.56 -77.29 37.29
N ASN A 548 -28.81 -78.10 38.32
CA ASN A 548 -28.95 -79.54 38.15
C ASN A 548 -30.35 -79.95 37.67
N LEU A 549 -30.38 -80.72 36.59
CA LEU A 549 -31.48 -81.60 36.19
C LEU A 549 -31.26 -82.97 36.84
N THR A 550 -32.16 -83.35 37.73
CA THR A 550 -32.18 -84.67 38.37
C THR A 550 -33.32 -85.50 37.76
N LEU A 551 -33.11 -86.80 37.57
CA LEU A 551 -34.15 -87.73 37.13
C LEU A 551 -33.95 -89.11 37.74
N ASN A 552 -35.04 -89.82 38.04
CA ASN A 552 -35.01 -91.22 38.47
C ASN A 552 -35.28 -92.12 37.26
N PHE A 553 -34.37 -93.05 36.98
CA PHE A 553 -34.47 -93.94 35.82
C PHE A 553 -34.09 -95.39 36.16
N ARG A 554 -34.72 -96.34 35.46
CA ARG A 554 -34.36 -97.76 35.48
C ARG A 554 -34.70 -98.44 34.15
N VAL A 555 -34.02 -99.55 33.88
CA VAL A 555 -34.13 -100.32 32.64
C VAL A 555 -34.67 -101.73 32.88
N ASP A 556 -35.40 -102.29 31.92
CA ASP A 556 -35.89 -103.68 32.00
C ASP A 556 -34.93 -104.68 31.32
N ARG A 557 -35.07 -105.98 31.65
CA ARG A 557 -33.99 -106.97 31.68
C ARG A 557 -33.47 -107.53 30.34
N ARG A 558 -33.38 -106.73 29.26
CA ARG A 558 -32.80 -107.14 27.96
C ARG A 558 -31.98 -106.04 27.28
N ASP A 559 -30.67 -106.28 27.17
CA ASP A 559 -29.66 -105.58 26.34
C ASP A 559 -29.89 -104.08 26.10
N THR A 560 -29.78 -103.27 27.16
CA THR A 560 -29.74 -101.81 27.04
C THR A 560 -28.36 -101.31 26.62
N ARG A 561 -28.30 -100.73 25.41
CA ARG A 561 -27.16 -99.96 24.92
C ARG A 561 -27.35 -98.48 25.22
N LEU A 562 -26.38 -97.88 25.91
CA LEU A 562 -26.30 -96.42 26.08
C LEU A 562 -25.89 -95.74 24.78
N SER A 563 -26.35 -94.51 24.60
CA SER A 563 -26.06 -93.62 23.46
C SER A 563 -25.32 -92.37 23.93
N ALA A 564 -24.62 -91.69 23.02
CA ALA A 564 -24.14 -90.33 23.25
C ALA A 564 -25.29 -89.31 23.41
N GLU A 565 -26.52 -89.72 23.07
CA GLU A 565 -27.72 -88.90 23.05
C GLU A 565 -28.84 -89.49 23.95
N ASP A 566 -28.49 -89.98 25.14
CA ASP A 566 -29.49 -90.51 26.09
C ASP A 566 -30.38 -89.40 26.69
N VAL A 567 -29.82 -88.20 26.90
CA VAL A 567 -30.51 -87.01 27.36
C VAL A 567 -30.35 -85.92 26.30
N VAL A 568 -31.44 -85.60 25.59
CA VAL A 568 -31.46 -84.64 24.47
C VAL A 568 -32.37 -83.45 24.79
N LEU A 569 -31.91 -82.27 24.40
CA LEU A 569 -32.53 -80.97 24.67
C LEU A 569 -32.51 -80.12 23.39
N GLU A 570 -33.67 -79.84 22.79
CA GLU A 570 -33.84 -79.09 21.51
C GLU A 570 -34.78 -77.87 21.61
N GLY A 571 -34.39 -76.71 21.03
CA GLY A 571 -35.21 -75.50 21.06
C GLY A 571 -34.59 -74.29 20.35
N ALA A 572 -35.42 -73.34 19.89
CA ALA A 572 -35.00 -72.11 19.21
C ALA A 572 -34.03 -72.28 18.00
N GLY A 573 -34.09 -73.43 17.32
CA GLY A 573 -33.17 -73.78 16.22
C GLY A 573 -31.86 -74.44 16.67
N LEU A 574 -31.71 -74.76 17.95
CA LEU A 574 -30.52 -75.36 18.57
C LEU A 574 -30.83 -76.76 19.13
N ARG A 575 -29.81 -77.62 19.19
CA ARG A 575 -29.89 -79.03 19.65
C ARG A 575 -28.66 -79.39 20.47
N VAL A 576 -28.85 -79.99 21.65
CA VAL A 576 -27.80 -80.42 22.57
C VAL A 576 -28.13 -81.82 23.12
N ALA A 577 -27.12 -82.69 23.29
CA ALA A 577 -27.31 -84.07 23.72
C ALA A 577 -26.13 -84.56 24.59
N VAL A 578 -26.41 -85.37 25.63
CA VAL A 578 -25.41 -85.98 26.52
C VAL A 578 -25.76 -87.44 26.89
N PRO A 579 -24.76 -88.32 27.15
CA PRO A 579 -24.98 -89.69 27.62
C PRO A 579 -25.37 -89.74 29.11
N LEU A 580 -26.19 -90.72 29.51
CA LEU A 580 -26.77 -90.77 30.85
C LEU A 580 -25.72 -90.97 31.97
N ILE A 581 -24.61 -91.63 31.64
CA ILE A 581 -23.46 -91.88 32.52
C ILE A 581 -22.43 -90.73 32.57
N ALA A 582 -22.72 -89.58 31.93
CA ALA A 582 -21.86 -88.40 32.05
C ALA A 582 -21.78 -87.90 33.51
N GLN A 583 -20.79 -87.05 33.78
CA GLN A 583 -20.66 -86.29 35.03
C GLN A 583 -20.59 -87.15 36.32
N GLY A 584 -20.10 -88.39 36.21
CA GLY A 584 -19.88 -89.28 37.36
C GLY A 584 -21.07 -90.14 37.78
N ASN A 585 -22.16 -90.14 37.00
CA ASN A 585 -23.32 -91.00 37.25
C ASN A 585 -22.99 -92.49 37.06
N ALA A 586 -23.65 -93.35 37.85
CA ALA A 586 -23.50 -94.79 37.78
C ALA A 586 -24.20 -95.40 36.54
N TYR A 587 -23.82 -96.61 36.13
CA TYR A 587 -24.48 -97.30 35.00
C TYR A 587 -25.92 -97.72 35.39
N PRO A 588 -26.94 -97.50 34.53
CA PRO A 588 -28.34 -97.80 34.86
C PRO A 588 -28.63 -99.29 35.04
N GLY A 589 -29.43 -99.63 36.05
CA GLY A 589 -29.84 -100.99 36.39
C GLY A 589 -31.34 -101.22 36.48
N GLU A 590 -31.71 -102.41 36.98
CA GLU A 590 -33.10 -102.87 37.15
C GLU A 590 -33.85 -102.15 38.29
N ASN A 591 -33.10 -101.65 39.27
CA ASN A 591 -33.61 -100.85 40.38
C ASN A 591 -33.65 -99.37 40.00
N MET A 592 -34.59 -98.63 40.55
CA MET A 592 -34.67 -97.17 40.38
C MET A 592 -33.37 -96.51 40.87
N GLN A 593 -32.72 -95.73 40.01
CA GLN A 593 -31.50 -94.99 40.33
C GLN A 593 -31.68 -93.52 39.98
N THR A 594 -31.09 -92.64 40.80
CA THR A 594 -31.09 -91.19 40.58
C THR A 594 -29.88 -90.78 39.76
N PHE A 595 -30.13 -90.00 38.71
CA PHE A 595 -29.13 -89.41 37.83
C PHE A 595 -29.16 -87.90 37.98
N VAL A 596 -28.00 -87.27 38.07
CA VAL A 596 -27.84 -85.82 38.21
C VAL A 596 -27.01 -85.30 37.04
N GLN A 597 -27.59 -84.41 36.25
CA GLN A 597 -26.94 -83.76 35.12
C GLN A 597 -26.95 -82.25 35.35
N GLU A 598 -25.80 -81.60 35.37
CA GLU A 598 -25.70 -80.14 35.38
C GLU A 598 -26.14 -79.60 34.00
N CYS A 599 -27.18 -78.77 33.97
CA CYS A 599 -27.70 -78.13 32.76
C CYS A 599 -27.02 -76.78 32.52
N TRP A 600 -25.90 -76.81 31.79
CA TRP A 600 -25.17 -75.61 31.35
C TRP A 600 -25.79 -74.97 30.08
N TRP A 601 -27.03 -75.31 29.71
CA TRP A 601 -27.69 -74.90 28.46
C TRP A 601 -29.23 -74.78 28.59
N SER A 602 -29.84 -73.85 27.84
CA SER A 602 -31.23 -73.39 28.00
C SER A 602 -32.21 -74.06 27.03
N VAL A 603 -33.04 -75.01 27.46
CA VAL A 603 -33.93 -75.73 26.51
C VAL A 603 -35.26 -76.22 27.11
N SER A 604 -36.14 -76.66 26.20
CA SER A 604 -37.57 -76.96 26.32
C SER A 604 -37.88 -78.36 25.75
N LEU A 605 -38.60 -79.23 26.47
CA LEU A 605 -38.79 -80.66 26.12
C LEU A 605 -39.95 -81.02 25.16
N ILE A 606 -39.67 -81.78 24.08
CA ILE A 606 -40.56 -82.75 23.38
C ILE A 606 -39.67 -83.93 22.88
N PRO A 607 -40.12 -85.22 22.87
CA PRO A 607 -39.18 -86.36 22.88
C PRO A 607 -38.74 -86.94 21.51
N CYS A 608 -37.55 -87.58 21.51
CA CYS A 608 -36.96 -88.33 20.39
C CYS A 608 -37.30 -89.84 20.39
N GLN A 609 -36.71 -90.56 19.43
CA GLN A 609 -37.16 -91.85 18.89
C GLN A 609 -36.07 -92.94 18.92
N HIS A 610 -36.40 -94.10 19.52
CA HIS A 610 -35.65 -95.40 19.59
C HIS A 610 -34.25 -95.31 20.24
N PHE A 611 -33.86 -96.12 21.24
CA PHE A 611 -34.23 -97.50 21.62
C PHE A 611 -34.31 -97.69 23.16
N GLY A 612 -34.96 -98.77 23.60
CA GLY A 612 -34.87 -99.29 24.98
C GLY A 612 -36.11 -99.02 25.83
N ALA A 613 -36.69 -100.08 26.42
CA ALA A 613 -37.81 -99.93 27.35
C ALA A 613 -37.27 -99.65 28.76
N GLY A 614 -37.59 -98.46 29.28
CA GLY A 614 -37.22 -98.02 30.63
C GLY A 614 -38.34 -97.25 31.30
N TYR A 615 -38.21 -97.06 32.61
CA TYR A 615 -39.14 -96.30 33.44
C TYR A 615 -38.44 -95.05 33.95
N LEU A 616 -39.02 -93.89 33.64
CA LEU A 616 -38.58 -92.56 34.08
C LEU A 616 -39.58 -92.05 35.14
N ASP A 617 -39.09 -91.45 36.22
CA ASP A 617 -39.89 -90.83 37.28
C ASP A 617 -39.10 -89.67 37.92
N ASP A 618 -39.75 -88.91 38.82
CA ASP A 618 -39.13 -87.82 39.61
C ASP A 618 -38.17 -86.89 38.82
N VAL A 619 -38.58 -86.40 37.64
CA VAL A 619 -37.77 -85.43 36.88
C VAL A 619 -37.87 -84.07 37.56
N MET A 620 -36.73 -83.51 37.95
CA MET A 620 -36.62 -82.25 38.70
C MET A 620 -35.53 -81.36 38.10
N LEU A 621 -35.90 -80.17 37.62
CA LEU A 621 -34.95 -79.13 37.20
C LEU A 621 -34.90 -78.04 38.28
N ILE A 622 -33.72 -77.82 38.87
CA ILE A 622 -33.49 -76.68 39.76
C ILE A 622 -33.57 -75.39 38.94
N THR A 623 -34.36 -74.44 39.43
CA THR A 623 -34.55 -73.13 38.80
C THR A 623 -34.69 -72.05 39.88
N ALA A 624 -34.99 -70.82 39.50
CA ALA A 624 -35.30 -69.75 40.43
C ALA A 624 -36.63 -69.07 40.11
N LYS A 625 -37.37 -68.69 41.16
CA LYS A 625 -38.56 -67.82 41.07
C LYS A 625 -38.33 -66.53 41.84
N ARG A 626 -39.00 -65.45 41.44
CA ARG A 626 -39.07 -64.23 42.26
C ARG A 626 -40.00 -64.45 43.45
N GLY A 627 -39.51 -64.25 44.66
CA GLY A 627 -40.28 -64.46 45.89
C GLY A 627 -39.42 -64.82 47.11
N PRO A 628 -40.03 -64.92 48.30
CA PRO A 628 -39.33 -65.29 49.52
C PRO A 628 -38.99 -66.80 49.55
N GLY A 629 -37.77 -67.11 49.98
CA GLY A 629 -37.25 -68.48 50.12
C GLY A 629 -35.74 -68.48 50.34
N ILE A 630 -35.09 -69.63 50.15
CA ILE A 630 -33.62 -69.72 50.16
C ILE A 630 -33.08 -68.93 48.96
N PRO A 631 -32.11 -68.01 49.11
CA PRO A 631 -31.64 -67.18 47.99
C PRO A 631 -30.95 -67.99 46.87
N ALA A 632 -31.39 -67.81 45.63
CA ALA A 632 -30.80 -68.43 44.45
C ALA A 632 -29.63 -67.58 43.91
N ARG A 633 -28.45 -67.70 44.54
CA ARG A 633 -27.27 -66.84 44.24
C ARG A 633 -26.63 -67.04 42.86
N TRP A 634 -27.05 -68.05 42.09
CA TRP A 634 -26.61 -68.29 40.71
C TRP A 634 -27.42 -67.52 39.67
N VAL A 635 -28.52 -66.86 40.03
CA VAL A 635 -29.24 -66.00 39.07
C VAL A 635 -28.39 -64.77 38.84
N GLU A 636 -28.03 -64.50 37.60
CA GLU A 636 -27.28 -63.29 37.26
C GLU A 636 -28.17 -62.04 37.22
N LYS A 637 -27.56 -60.92 37.63
CA LYS A 637 -27.98 -59.56 37.32
C LYS A 637 -26.82 -58.91 36.57
N CYS A 638 -26.98 -58.71 35.27
CA CYS A 638 -25.94 -58.16 34.44
C CYS A 638 -25.83 -56.64 34.62
N THR A 639 -24.61 -56.15 34.77
CA THR A 639 -24.32 -54.73 34.60
C THR A 639 -24.15 -54.49 33.10
N CYS A 640 -25.15 -53.88 32.48
CA CYS A 640 -25.14 -53.68 31.03
C CYS A 640 -24.15 -52.58 30.62
N PRO A 641 -23.39 -52.78 29.54
CA PRO A 641 -22.53 -51.74 28.99
C PRO A 641 -23.38 -50.55 28.51
N GLN A 642 -22.73 -49.40 28.42
CA GLN A 642 -23.36 -48.17 27.93
C GLN A 642 -23.99 -48.41 26.55
N GLY A 643 -25.25 -48.01 26.39
CA GLY A 643 -26.04 -48.28 25.19
C GLY A 643 -27.03 -49.44 25.31
N TYR A 644 -26.95 -50.25 26.37
CA TYR A 644 -27.79 -51.44 26.56
C TYR A 644 -28.58 -51.40 27.88
N MET A 645 -29.76 -52.02 27.89
CA MET A 645 -30.64 -52.15 29.04
C MET A 645 -31.41 -53.48 29.05
N GLY A 646 -31.81 -53.92 30.25
CA GLY A 646 -32.44 -55.21 30.50
C GLY A 646 -31.82 -55.89 31.73
N GLN A 647 -32.36 -57.03 32.18
CA GLN A 647 -31.70 -57.80 33.25
C GLN A 647 -30.48 -58.57 32.72
N HIS A 648 -30.51 -58.90 31.43
CA HIS A 648 -29.48 -59.67 30.72
C HIS A 648 -28.91 -58.89 29.51
N CYS A 649 -29.21 -57.59 29.40
CA CYS A 649 -28.71 -56.64 28.40
C CYS A 649 -29.26 -56.82 26.97
N GLU A 650 -30.54 -57.14 26.88
CA GLU A 650 -31.23 -57.51 25.64
C GLU A 650 -31.66 -56.34 24.70
N ASN A 651 -31.77 -55.09 25.19
CA ASN A 651 -32.32 -53.93 24.46
C ASN A 651 -31.35 -52.74 24.38
N CYS A 652 -31.46 -51.86 23.37
CA CYS A 652 -30.68 -50.61 23.33
C CYS A 652 -31.35 -49.46 24.11
N THR A 653 -30.56 -48.58 24.73
CA THR A 653 -31.04 -47.37 25.45
C THR A 653 -31.31 -46.18 24.51
N LEU A 654 -32.02 -45.16 25.01
CA LEU A 654 -32.17 -43.88 24.32
C LEU A 654 -30.78 -43.27 24.01
N GLY A 655 -30.63 -42.65 22.83
CA GLY A 655 -29.33 -42.11 22.38
C GLY A 655 -28.38 -43.15 21.78
N TYR A 656 -28.85 -44.38 21.56
CA TYR A 656 -28.10 -45.48 20.93
C TYR A 656 -28.94 -46.19 19.87
N ARG A 657 -28.29 -46.72 18.83
CA ARG A 657 -28.93 -47.41 17.70
C ARG A 657 -28.35 -48.81 17.46
N ARG A 658 -29.12 -49.74 16.90
CA ARG A 658 -28.59 -51.07 16.55
C ARG A 658 -27.65 -50.99 15.34
N ASN A 659 -26.48 -51.63 15.44
CA ASN A 659 -25.54 -51.74 14.32
C ASN A 659 -26.05 -52.75 13.25
N ARG A 660 -26.61 -53.88 13.71
CA ARG A 660 -27.14 -54.96 12.85
C ARG A 660 -28.55 -55.41 13.26
N PRO A 661 -29.62 -54.82 12.71
CA PRO A 661 -31.00 -55.13 13.13
C PRO A 661 -31.42 -56.61 13.00
N ASP A 662 -30.73 -57.39 12.17
CA ASP A 662 -30.98 -58.81 11.87
C ASP A 662 -30.61 -59.77 13.02
N LEU A 663 -29.67 -59.42 13.90
CA LEU A 663 -29.21 -60.28 14.99
C LEU A 663 -30.01 -60.14 16.30
N GLY A 664 -31.06 -59.31 16.31
CA GLY A 664 -31.94 -59.14 17.46
C GLY A 664 -31.20 -58.78 18.76
N ALA A 665 -31.49 -59.50 19.85
CA ALA A 665 -30.87 -59.28 21.16
C ALA A 665 -29.36 -59.57 21.21
N PHE A 666 -28.74 -60.16 20.18
CA PHE A 666 -27.29 -60.35 20.06
C PHE A 666 -26.59 -59.22 19.27
N SER A 667 -27.33 -58.23 18.77
CA SER A 667 -26.79 -57.09 18.01
C SER A 667 -26.23 -55.98 18.91
N SER A 668 -25.20 -55.27 18.45
CA SER A 668 -24.59 -54.17 19.22
C SER A 668 -25.36 -52.85 19.14
N CYS A 669 -25.23 -52.04 20.21
CA CYS A 669 -25.87 -50.73 20.35
C CYS A 669 -24.80 -49.62 20.32
N ASP A 670 -24.79 -48.82 19.26
CA ASP A 670 -23.79 -47.78 19.01
C ASP A 670 -24.36 -46.37 19.32
N ALA A 671 -23.56 -45.47 19.89
CA ALA A 671 -23.98 -44.12 20.28
C ALA A 671 -24.36 -43.22 19.09
N CYS A 672 -25.35 -42.35 19.31
CA CYS A 672 -25.62 -41.19 18.47
C CYS A 672 -24.45 -40.20 18.50
N ASN A 673 -24.05 -39.64 17.35
CA ASN A 673 -23.03 -38.60 17.27
C ASN A 673 -23.65 -37.32 16.69
N CYS A 674 -23.90 -36.35 17.55
CA CYS A 674 -24.61 -35.10 17.25
C CYS A 674 -23.83 -33.85 17.72
N ASN A 675 -22.50 -33.95 17.83
CA ASN A 675 -21.57 -32.88 18.25
C ASN A 675 -21.97 -32.11 19.54
N GLY A 676 -22.73 -32.73 20.46
CA GLY A 676 -23.21 -32.07 21.69
C GLY A 676 -24.38 -31.10 21.50
N HIS A 677 -24.98 -31.04 20.30
CA HIS A 677 -26.14 -30.21 20.00
C HIS A 677 -27.45 -31.01 19.88
N SER A 678 -27.42 -32.32 20.16
CA SER A 678 -28.60 -33.17 20.36
C SER A 678 -28.23 -34.42 21.16
N ASP A 679 -29.06 -34.82 22.13
CA ASP A 679 -28.87 -36.05 22.91
C ASP A 679 -29.64 -37.25 22.33
N THR A 680 -30.42 -37.02 21.27
CA THR A 680 -31.31 -38.03 20.66
C THR A 680 -31.07 -38.19 19.17
N CYS A 681 -30.94 -39.45 18.75
CA CYS A 681 -31.08 -39.85 17.36
C CYS A 681 -31.97 -41.10 17.25
N ASN A 682 -32.46 -41.38 16.05
CA ASN A 682 -33.33 -42.51 15.79
C ASN A 682 -32.58 -43.87 16.00
N PRO A 683 -33.15 -44.84 16.75
CA PRO A 683 -32.47 -46.09 17.13
C PRO A 683 -32.29 -47.10 15.98
N ASP A 684 -32.85 -46.83 14.80
CA ASP A 684 -32.66 -47.61 13.58
C ASP A 684 -31.98 -46.80 12.45
N THR A 685 -32.18 -45.47 12.36
CA THR A 685 -31.66 -44.63 11.26
C THR A 685 -30.53 -43.66 11.62
N GLY A 686 -30.32 -43.33 12.90
CA GLY A 686 -29.17 -42.55 13.37
C GLY A 686 -29.18 -41.04 13.15
N MET A 687 -30.25 -40.43 12.62
CA MET A 687 -30.35 -38.98 12.39
C MET A 687 -30.59 -38.19 13.69
N CYS A 688 -29.83 -37.10 13.89
CA CYS A 688 -29.90 -36.20 15.05
C CYS A 688 -30.96 -35.09 14.91
N ASP A 689 -31.44 -34.56 16.05
CA ASP A 689 -32.40 -33.44 16.11
C ASP A 689 -31.70 -32.18 16.67
N CYS A 690 -31.10 -31.37 15.79
CA CYS A 690 -30.11 -30.35 16.14
C CYS A 690 -30.70 -29.10 16.81
N GLN A 691 -30.04 -28.67 17.89
CA GLN A 691 -30.40 -27.48 18.67
C GLN A 691 -29.28 -26.42 18.63
N HIS A 692 -29.39 -25.36 19.43
CA HIS A 692 -28.31 -24.37 19.63
C HIS A 692 -27.85 -23.61 18.36
N ASN A 693 -28.76 -23.35 17.42
CA ASN A 693 -28.48 -22.73 16.11
C ASN A 693 -27.41 -23.52 15.31
N THR A 694 -27.53 -24.86 15.30
CA THR A 694 -26.66 -25.76 14.54
C THR A 694 -27.44 -26.60 13.55
N ALA A 695 -26.78 -27.03 12.47
CA ALA A 695 -27.38 -27.79 11.39
C ALA A 695 -26.42 -28.87 10.88
N GLY A 696 -26.96 -29.94 10.31
CA GLY A 696 -26.18 -31.07 9.77
C GLY A 696 -26.79 -32.42 10.12
N LEU A 697 -26.19 -33.53 9.68
CA LEU A 697 -26.62 -34.87 10.11
C LEU A 697 -26.14 -35.19 11.54
N SER A 698 -25.06 -34.54 11.95
CA SER A 698 -24.44 -34.60 13.27
C SER A 698 -24.35 -33.21 13.92
N CYS A 699 -25.10 -32.22 13.43
CA CYS A 699 -25.11 -30.84 13.96
C CYS A 699 -23.75 -30.12 13.86
N GLU A 700 -22.97 -30.43 12.82
CA GLU A 700 -21.56 -30.07 12.66
C GLU A 700 -21.24 -28.63 12.20
N ARG A 701 -22.24 -27.77 11.99
CA ARG A 701 -22.05 -26.37 11.56
C ARG A 701 -23.07 -25.43 12.19
N CYS A 702 -22.71 -24.15 12.36
CA CYS A 702 -23.66 -23.12 12.74
C CYS A 702 -24.69 -22.86 11.63
N GLU A 703 -25.90 -22.52 12.03
CA GLU A 703 -26.98 -22.06 11.15
C GLU A 703 -26.70 -20.64 10.62
N ASP A 704 -27.18 -20.35 9.41
CA ASP A 704 -26.90 -19.10 8.71
C ASP A 704 -27.36 -17.87 9.52
N GLY A 705 -26.45 -16.91 9.73
CA GLY A 705 -26.67 -15.75 10.60
C GLY A 705 -26.13 -15.90 12.03
N SER A 706 -25.59 -17.07 12.38
CA SER A 706 -24.82 -17.31 13.61
C SER A 706 -23.34 -17.61 13.32
N TYR A 707 -22.46 -17.27 14.27
CA TYR A 707 -21.01 -17.50 14.17
C TYR A 707 -20.45 -18.18 15.43
N GLY A 708 -19.38 -18.95 15.24
CA GLY A 708 -18.62 -19.60 16.31
C GLY A 708 -18.18 -21.01 15.92
N ASP A 709 -18.15 -21.95 16.87
CA ASP A 709 -17.55 -23.29 16.70
C ASP A 709 -18.47 -24.39 17.27
N SER A 710 -19.26 -24.99 16.40
CA SER A 710 -20.24 -26.07 16.66
C SER A 710 -19.62 -27.47 16.81
N THR A 711 -18.32 -27.54 17.10
CA THR A 711 -17.64 -28.80 17.42
C THR A 711 -17.30 -28.93 18.91
N VAL A 712 -17.58 -27.87 19.70
CA VAL A 712 -17.25 -27.80 21.13
C VAL A 712 -18.36 -28.42 22.01
N GLY A 713 -19.61 -28.42 21.54
CA GLY A 713 -20.75 -29.06 22.19
C GLY A 713 -21.40 -28.24 23.31
N SER A 714 -21.36 -26.90 23.22
CA SER A 714 -22.05 -25.99 24.14
C SER A 714 -23.25 -25.29 23.50
N SER A 715 -24.23 -24.92 24.33
CA SER A 715 -25.39 -24.14 23.90
C SER A 715 -25.06 -22.71 23.45
N SER A 716 -23.80 -22.28 23.61
CA SER A 716 -23.31 -20.94 23.27
C SER A 716 -22.34 -20.92 22.09
N ASP A 717 -22.15 -22.06 21.43
CA ASP A 717 -21.17 -22.26 20.36
C ASP A 717 -21.47 -21.44 19.11
N CYS A 718 -22.75 -21.26 18.78
CA CYS A 718 -23.21 -20.48 17.64
C CYS A 718 -24.02 -19.26 18.11
N LYS A 719 -23.39 -18.08 18.05
CA LYS A 719 -23.95 -16.81 18.52
C LYS A 719 -24.50 -15.98 17.36
N PRO A 720 -25.64 -15.28 17.51
CA PRO A 720 -26.16 -14.41 16.45
C PRO A 720 -25.16 -13.32 16.03
N CYS A 721 -25.09 -13.04 14.73
CA CYS A 721 -24.23 -11.98 14.19
C CYS A 721 -24.65 -10.58 14.70
N PRO A 722 -23.74 -9.79 15.29
CA PRO A 722 -24.02 -8.45 15.81
C PRO A 722 -23.96 -7.40 14.68
N CYS A 723 -24.75 -7.62 13.62
CA CYS A 723 -24.73 -6.86 12.37
C CYS A 723 -26.14 -6.36 12.02
N PRO A 724 -26.29 -5.11 11.53
CA PRO A 724 -27.60 -4.58 11.15
C PRO A 724 -28.18 -5.36 9.94
N GLY A 725 -29.52 -5.46 9.91
CA GLY A 725 -30.26 -6.04 8.78
C GLY A 725 -30.19 -7.57 8.63
N GLY A 726 -29.68 -8.31 9.63
CA GLY A 726 -29.52 -9.77 9.53
C GLY A 726 -28.29 -10.21 8.71
N SER A 727 -27.35 -9.30 8.49
CA SER A 727 -26.14 -9.56 7.69
C SER A 727 -25.24 -10.62 8.33
N THR A 728 -24.67 -11.48 7.50
CA THR A 728 -23.68 -12.48 7.92
C THR A 728 -22.38 -11.83 8.42
N CYS A 729 -21.64 -12.57 9.24
CA CYS A 729 -20.41 -12.10 9.88
C CYS A 729 -19.35 -13.19 9.96
N ALA A 730 -18.08 -12.78 10.04
CA ALA A 730 -16.93 -13.68 10.18
C ALA A 730 -16.04 -13.22 11.34
N VAL A 731 -15.34 -14.19 11.95
CA VAL A 731 -14.39 -13.93 13.05
C VAL A 731 -12.98 -13.80 12.47
N VAL A 732 -12.30 -12.69 12.74
CA VAL A 732 -10.91 -12.48 12.33
C VAL A 732 -9.97 -13.36 13.18
N PRO A 733 -9.21 -14.31 12.61
CA PRO A 733 -8.50 -15.34 13.39
C PRO A 733 -7.50 -14.83 14.43
N LYS A 734 -6.89 -13.66 14.20
CA LYS A 734 -5.88 -13.07 15.10
C LYS A 734 -6.46 -12.23 16.24
N THR A 735 -7.56 -11.51 16.00
CA THR A 735 -8.13 -10.57 16.97
C THR A 735 -9.37 -11.12 17.68
N LYS A 736 -9.95 -12.23 17.19
CA LYS A 736 -11.27 -12.75 17.57
C LYS A 736 -12.41 -11.73 17.40
N GLU A 737 -12.16 -10.71 16.59
CA GLU A 737 -13.12 -9.63 16.32
C GLU A 737 -14.13 -10.08 15.27
N VAL A 738 -15.40 -9.80 15.51
CA VAL A 738 -16.53 -10.18 14.64
C VAL A 738 -16.78 -9.04 13.68
N VAL A 739 -16.58 -9.29 12.39
CA VAL A 739 -16.73 -8.30 11.32
C VAL A 739 -17.89 -8.72 10.43
N CYS A 740 -18.79 -7.78 10.13
CA CYS A 740 -19.90 -8.02 9.22
C CYS A 740 -19.36 -8.18 7.79
N THR A 741 -19.70 -9.30 7.14
CA THR A 741 -19.15 -9.61 5.80
C THR A 741 -19.91 -8.96 4.66
N ASN A 742 -21.13 -8.46 4.92
CA ASN A 742 -21.96 -7.76 3.95
C ASN A 742 -22.61 -6.56 4.63
N CYS A 743 -22.14 -5.33 4.37
CA CYS A 743 -22.79 -4.13 4.88
C CYS A 743 -23.86 -3.60 3.91
N PRO A 744 -24.97 -3.00 4.41
CA PRO A 744 -25.94 -2.30 3.58
C PRO A 744 -25.30 -1.18 2.73
N THR A 745 -25.79 -0.97 1.52
CA THR A 745 -25.26 0.03 0.58
C THR A 745 -25.15 1.43 1.20
N GLY A 746 -23.97 2.04 1.12
CA GLY A 746 -23.68 3.35 1.70
C GLY A 746 -23.27 3.33 3.19
N THR A 747 -23.10 2.15 3.79
CA THR A 747 -22.54 1.96 5.14
C THR A 747 -21.22 1.20 5.12
N THR A 748 -20.33 1.52 6.06
CA THR A 748 -18.98 0.96 6.19
C THR A 748 -18.59 0.85 7.68
N GLY A 749 -17.40 0.33 7.96
CA GLY A 749 -16.95 0.02 9.33
C GLY A 749 -17.13 -1.47 9.67
N LYS A 750 -16.66 -1.89 10.85
CA LYS A 750 -16.59 -3.32 11.21
C LYS A 750 -17.96 -3.94 11.49
N ARG A 751 -18.93 -3.08 11.84
CA ARG A 751 -20.32 -3.35 12.20
C ARG A 751 -21.31 -2.59 11.31
N CYS A 752 -20.84 -2.01 10.20
CA CYS A 752 -21.61 -1.12 9.33
C CYS A 752 -22.10 0.15 10.06
N GLU A 753 -21.28 0.63 11.00
CA GLU A 753 -21.54 1.70 11.96
C GLU A 753 -21.30 3.12 11.42
N LEU A 754 -20.56 3.24 10.31
CA LEU A 754 -20.24 4.52 9.66
C LEU A 754 -20.96 4.63 8.32
N CYS A 755 -21.18 5.86 7.85
CA CYS A 755 -21.46 6.07 6.43
C CYS A 755 -20.19 5.88 5.59
N ASP A 756 -20.38 5.25 4.43
CA ASP A 756 -19.29 5.01 3.47
C ASP A 756 -18.83 6.31 2.81
N ASP A 757 -17.67 6.29 2.15
CA ASP A 757 -17.12 7.53 1.60
C ASP A 757 -18.00 8.12 0.48
N GLY A 758 -18.24 9.43 0.53
CA GLY A 758 -19.24 10.10 -0.30
C GLY A 758 -20.68 10.01 0.23
N PHE A 759 -20.91 9.38 1.38
CA PHE A 759 -22.20 9.37 2.09
C PHE A 759 -22.09 10.05 3.46
N PHE A 760 -23.21 10.61 3.94
CA PHE A 760 -23.31 11.23 5.26
C PHE A 760 -24.59 10.81 6.00
N GLY A 761 -24.53 10.78 7.32
CA GLY A 761 -25.60 10.31 8.19
C GLY A 761 -25.08 9.82 9.55
N ASP A 762 -25.91 9.03 10.22
CA ASP A 762 -25.66 8.41 11.51
C ASP A 762 -26.50 7.11 11.56
N PRO A 763 -25.99 6.00 10.98
CA PRO A 763 -26.79 4.81 10.72
C PRO A 763 -27.14 4.02 11.99
N LEU A 764 -26.46 4.28 13.12
CA LEU A 764 -26.76 3.67 14.42
C LEU A 764 -27.44 4.63 15.40
N GLY A 765 -27.44 5.95 15.16
CA GLY A 765 -28.02 6.95 16.04
C GLY A 765 -27.15 7.26 17.26
N GLU A 766 -25.82 7.19 17.14
CA GLU A 766 -24.92 7.45 18.27
C GLU A 766 -24.93 8.93 18.68
N ASN A 767 -25.14 9.84 17.72
CA ASN A 767 -25.18 11.29 17.92
C ASN A 767 -26.61 11.89 17.77
N GLY A 768 -27.67 11.07 17.82
CA GLY A 768 -29.05 11.55 17.85
C GLY A 768 -30.08 10.55 17.34
N SER A 769 -31.12 11.03 16.64
CA SER A 769 -32.03 10.14 15.92
C SER A 769 -31.32 9.51 14.72
N VAL A 770 -31.51 8.21 14.49
CA VAL A 770 -30.92 7.46 13.37
C VAL A 770 -31.14 8.19 12.04
N ARG A 771 -30.05 8.51 11.34
CA ARG A 771 -30.02 9.15 10.02
C ARG A 771 -29.41 8.17 9.02
N VAL A 772 -30.24 7.56 8.17
CA VAL A 772 -29.77 6.66 7.11
C VAL A 772 -28.78 7.39 6.20
N CYS A 773 -27.68 6.74 5.85
CA CYS A 773 -26.63 7.32 5.01
C CYS A 773 -27.13 7.76 3.64
N GLN A 774 -26.93 9.04 3.29
CA GLN A 774 -27.33 9.65 2.03
C GLN A 774 -26.10 10.12 1.25
N ALA A 775 -26.11 10.00 -0.07
CA ALA A 775 -25.03 10.50 -0.91
C ALA A 775 -24.90 12.04 -0.80
N CYS A 776 -23.66 12.52 -0.68
CA CYS A 776 -23.35 13.94 -0.58
C CYS A 776 -23.64 14.69 -1.88
N LYS A 777 -24.14 15.92 -1.77
CA LYS A 777 -24.62 16.72 -2.91
C LYS A 777 -23.74 17.96 -3.12
N CYS A 778 -22.57 17.75 -3.71
CA CYS A 778 -21.55 18.79 -3.90
C CYS A 778 -21.53 19.41 -5.31
N SER A 779 -22.70 19.58 -5.95
CA SER A 779 -22.88 20.26 -7.24
C SER A 779 -21.96 19.77 -8.39
N ASP A 780 -21.58 18.49 -8.36
CA ASP A 780 -20.57 17.88 -9.24
C ASP A 780 -19.22 18.62 -9.27
N ASN A 781 -18.90 19.31 -8.17
CA ASN A 781 -17.68 20.09 -7.93
C ASN A 781 -16.79 19.43 -6.87
N ILE A 782 -16.69 18.10 -6.89
CA ILE A 782 -15.77 17.27 -6.08
C ILE A 782 -15.05 16.26 -6.99
N ASP A 783 -13.88 15.77 -6.57
CA ASP A 783 -13.20 14.66 -7.27
C ASP A 783 -13.77 13.32 -6.76
N PRO A 784 -14.48 12.53 -7.58
CA PRO A 784 -15.10 11.28 -7.15
C PRO A 784 -14.10 10.22 -6.66
N ASN A 785 -12.79 10.40 -6.85
CA ASN A 785 -11.73 9.50 -6.35
C ASN A 785 -11.08 10.00 -5.05
N ALA A 786 -11.41 11.21 -4.58
CA ALA A 786 -10.82 11.81 -3.39
C ALA A 786 -11.59 11.42 -2.12
N VAL A 787 -10.93 10.69 -1.22
CA VAL A 787 -11.53 10.28 0.07
C VAL A 787 -11.87 11.50 0.94
N GLY A 788 -13.06 11.53 1.54
CA GLY A 788 -13.50 12.62 2.41
C GLY A 788 -13.85 13.91 1.64
N ASN A 789 -14.58 13.77 0.54
CA ASN A 789 -15.14 14.90 -0.22
C ASN A 789 -16.16 15.73 0.57
N CYS A 790 -16.85 15.08 1.50
CA CYS A 790 -17.85 15.67 2.38
C CYS A 790 -17.69 15.14 3.81
N ASP A 791 -18.21 15.91 4.76
CA ASP A 791 -18.30 15.52 6.15
C ASP A 791 -19.34 14.41 6.36
N ARG A 792 -18.97 13.36 7.10
CA ARG A 792 -19.77 12.13 7.24
C ARG A 792 -21.00 12.27 8.14
N GLU A 793 -21.12 13.31 8.95
CA GLU A 793 -22.30 13.53 9.82
C GLU A 793 -23.24 14.60 9.28
N THR A 794 -22.69 15.64 8.64
CA THR A 794 -23.42 16.85 8.22
C THR A 794 -23.65 16.93 6.71
N GLY A 795 -22.87 16.20 5.90
CA GLY A 795 -22.94 16.24 4.44
C GLY A 795 -22.35 17.50 3.81
N ALA A 796 -21.74 18.38 4.62
CA ALA A 796 -21.03 19.57 4.16
C ALA A 796 -19.85 19.19 3.26
N CYS A 797 -19.76 19.79 2.08
CA CYS A 797 -18.68 19.52 1.14
C CYS A 797 -17.37 20.17 1.62
N LEU A 798 -16.34 19.35 1.82
CA LEU A 798 -15.06 19.76 2.42
C LEU A 798 -13.97 20.04 1.36
N LYS A 799 -14.17 19.57 0.12
CA LYS A 799 -13.14 19.58 -0.95
C LYS A 799 -13.68 20.06 -2.29
N CYS A 800 -14.20 21.29 -2.32
CA CYS A 800 -14.68 21.90 -3.55
C CYS A 800 -13.54 22.12 -4.58
N ILE A 801 -13.72 21.60 -5.79
CA ILE A 801 -12.82 21.80 -6.93
C ILE A 801 -13.37 22.87 -7.90
N TYR A 802 -12.67 23.13 -9.01
CA TYR A 802 -13.04 24.13 -10.03
C TYR A 802 -13.24 25.57 -9.49
N ASN A 803 -12.53 25.93 -8.42
CA ASN A 803 -12.61 27.24 -7.73
C ASN A 803 -14.02 27.59 -7.22
N THR A 804 -14.78 26.57 -6.86
CA THR A 804 -16.07 26.72 -6.18
C THR A 804 -15.91 26.68 -4.66
N ASP A 805 -16.92 27.16 -3.94
CA ASP A 805 -16.96 27.25 -2.48
C ASP A 805 -18.40 27.05 -1.97
N GLY A 806 -18.56 26.96 -0.65
CA GLY A 806 -19.85 26.76 0.02
C GLY A 806 -20.15 25.33 0.44
N LEU A 807 -21.17 25.19 1.29
CA LEU A 807 -21.65 23.91 1.85
C LEU A 807 -21.93 22.82 0.80
N PHE A 808 -22.27 23.23 -0.42
CA PHE A 808 -22.58 22.35 -1.56
C PHE A 808 -21.68 22.60 -2.77
N CYS A 809 -20.57 23.34 -2.63
CA CYS A 809 -19.71 23.79 -3.73
C CYS A 809 -20.49 24.52 -4.85
N ASP A 810 -21.40 25.41 -4.45
CA ASP A 810 -22.49 25.94 -5.29
C ASP A 810 -22.29 27.39 -5.76
N HIS A 811 -21.24 28.07 -5.28
CA HIS A 811 -20.85 29.42 -5.70
C HIS A 811 -19.36 29.51 -6.04
N CYS A 812 -18.94 30.58 -6.72
CA CYS A 812 -17.52 30.82 -6.98
C CYS A 812 -16.81 31.35 -5.74
N LYS A 813 -15.61 30.83 -5.49
CA LYS A 813 -14.73 31.28 -4.41
C LYS A 813 -14.39 32.77 -4.57
N GLU A 814 -14.10 33.45 -3.45
CA GLU A 814 -13.66 34.85 -3.49
C GLU A 814 -12.43 35.01 -4.40
N GLY A 815 -12.46 36.05 -5.26
CA GLY A 815 -11.46 36.23 -6.32
C GLY A 815 -11.70 35.40 -7.59
N PHE A 816 -12.84 34.72 -7.72
CA PHE A 816 -13.26 34.00 -8.93
C PHE A 816 -14.68 34.38 -9.36
N TYR A 817 -14.98 34.23 -10.65
CA TYR A 817 -16.28 34.53 -11.24
C TYR A 817 -16.67 33.49 -12.32
N GLY A 818 -17.97 33.30 -12.56
CA GLY A 818 -18.48 32.39 -13.59
C GLY A 818 -19.73 31.63 -13.17
N SER A 819 -19.95 30.46 -13.77
CA SER A 819 -21.10 29.60 -13.46
C SER A 819 -20.64 28.33 -12.72
N PRO A 820 -20.77 28.25 -11.37
CA PRO A 820 -20.32 27.09 -10.58
C PRO A 820 -21.03 25.78 -10.99
N LEU A 821 -22.24 25.90 -11.55
CA LEU A 821 -23.07 24.78 -12.03
C LEU A 821 -22.87 24.46 -13.52
N ALA A 822 -21.87 25.04 -14.19
CA ALA A 822 -21.55 24.69 -15.57
C ALA A 822 -21.13 23.23 -15.70
N THR A 823 -21.65 22.53 -16.71
CA THR A 823 -21.34 21.12 -17.00
C THR A 823 -19.93 20.92 -17.56
N ASN A 824 -19.37 21.92 -18.24
CA ASN A 824 -18.00 21.93 -18.71
C ASN A 824 -17.07 22.53 -17.63
N PRO A 825 -16.04 21.81 -17.14
CA PRO A 825 -15.07 22.35 -16.18
C PRO A 825 -14.45 23.69 -16.56
N ASN A 826 -14.21 23.92 -17.86
CA ASN A 826 -13.62 25.15 -18.37
C ASN A 826 -14.57 26.37 -18.33
N ASP A 827 -15.86 26.16 -18.06
CA ASP A 827 -16.88 27.22 -17.99
C ASP A 827 -17.39 27.45 -16.56
N LYS A 828 -16.78 26.77 -15.58
CA LYS A 828 -16.95 27.03 -14.14
C LYS A 828 -16.18 28.30 -13.71
N CYS A 829 -15.74 28.38 -12.46
CA CYS A 829 -15.24 29.61 -11.86
C CYS A 829 -13.80 29.96 -12.31
N LYS A 830 -13.68 31.09 -13.01
CA LYS A 830 -12.45 31.66 -13.60
C LYS A 830 -11.89 32.74 -12.67
N PRO A 831 -10.56 32.89 -12.54
CA PRO A 831 -9.98 33.89 -11.66
C PRO A 831 -10.29 35.32 -12.12
N CYS A 832 -10.55 36.21 -11.18
CA CYS A 832 -10.50 37.65 -11.41
C CYS A 832 -9.09 38.05 -11.86
N SER A 833 -8.97 39.01 -12.79
CA SER A 833 -7.69 39.44 -13.36
C SER A 833 -7.53 40.96 -13.28
N CYS A 834 -7.94 41.55 -12.15
CA CYS A 834 -8.00 43.00 -11.98
C CYS A 834 -6.60 43.65 -12.02
N SER A 835 -6.46 44.70 -12.81
CA SER A 835 -5.23 45.46 -12.98
C SER A 835 -4.88 46.26 -11.71
N PRO A 836 -3.74 46.00 -11.06
CA PRO A 836 -3.37 46.68 -9.80
C PRO A 836 -3.12 48.19 -9.96
N TYR A 837 -3.04 48.69 -11.19
CA TYR A 837 -2.89 50.12 -11.51
C TYR A 837 -4.20 50.78 -11.97
N GLY A 838 -5.20 49.98 -12.37
CA GLY A 838 -6.47 50.45 -12.92
C GLY A 838 -7.69 50.15 -12.06
N THR A 839 -7.56 49.34 -11.00
CA THR A 839 -8.66 48.94 -10.12
C THR A 839 -8.62 49.73 -8.79
N VAL A 840 -9.80 50.18 -8.34
CA VAL A 840 -10.01 50.93 -7.09
C VAL A 840 -9.43 50.17 -5.90
N ASP A 841 -8.70 50.87 -5.04
CA ASP A 841 -8.01 50.36 -3.85
C ASP A 841 -7.13 49.11 -4.07
N ARG A 842 -6.74 48.84 -5.33
CA ARG A 842 -6.02 47.62 -5.76
C ARG A 842 -6.74 46.32 -5.40
N GLN A 843 -8.08 46.35 -5.33
CA GLN A 843 -8.88 45.15 -5.05
C GLN A 843 -8.65 44.08 -6.12
N THR A 844 -8.41 42.84 -5.69
CA THR A 844 -8.27 41.68 -6.58
C THR A 844 -9.60 40.95 -6.82
N SER A 845 -10.64 41.34 -6.10
CA SER A 845 -12.00 40.82 -6.24
C SER A 845 -12.74 41.51 -7.41
N CYS A 846 -13.61 40.75 -8.04
CA CYS A 846 -14.47 41.17 -9.14
C CYS A 846 -15.88 40.61 -8.93
N LEU A 847 -16.87 41.13 -9.66
CA LEU A 847 -18.25 40.64 -9.52
C LEU A 847 -18.35 39.15 -9.88
N GLN A 848 -18.77 38.30 -8.93
CA GLN A 848 -18.77 36.82 -9.03
C GLN A 848 -19.52 36.24 -10.25
N VAL A 849 -20.42 37.00 -10.89
CA VAL A 849 -21.15 36.55 -12.08
C VAL A 849 -20.52 37.06 -13.38
N THR A 850 -20.15 38.34 -13.45
CA THR A 850 -19.72 39.01 -14.70
C THR A 850 -18.21 39.15 -14.84
N GLY A 851 -17.46 39.01 -13.75
CA GLY A 851 -16.01 39.17 -13.69
C GLY A 851 -15.52 40.61 -13.74
N GLN A 852 -16.42 41.60 -13.75
CA GLN A 852 -16.06 43.01 -13.83
C GLN A 852 -15.36 43.48 -12.54
N CYS A 853 -14.16 44.03 -12.70
CA CYS A 853 -13.40 44.69 -11.64
C CYS A 853 -13.87 46.15 -11.45
N PRO A 854 -13.76 46.72 -10.24
CA PRO A 854 -14.12 48.12 -9.98
C PRO A 854 -13.04 49.07 -10.52
N CYS A 855 -13.24 49.64 -11.70
CA CYS A 855 -12.21 50.45 -12.37
C CYS A 855 -12.11 51.89 -11.85
N LEU A 856 -10.89 52.43 -11.88
CA LEU A 856 -10.57 53.84 -11.64
C LEU A 856 -11.08 54.73 -12.79
N ALA A 857 -11.09 56.04 -12.56
CA ALA A 857 -11.59 57.01 -13.54
C ALA A 857 -10.83 56.93 -14.89
N HIS A 858 -11.59 56.94 -15.99
CA HIS A 858 -11.09 56.82 -17.36
C HIS A 858 -10.31 55.53 -17.66
N VAL A 859 -10.61 54.45 -16.94
CA VAL A 859 -10.08 53.10 -17.15
C VAL A 859 -11.21 52.15 -17.57
N THR A 860 -10.93 51.30 -18.56
CA THR A 860 -11.89 50.44 -19.28
C THR A 860 -11.48 48.96 -19.24
N ASN A 861 -12.27 48.12 -19.92
CA ASN A 861 -12.25 46.66 -19.91
C ASN A 861 -12.67 46.02 -18.57
N ARG A 862 -12.92 44.71 -18.63
CA ARG A 862 -13.36 43.89 -17.49
C ARG A 862 -12.34 43.88 -16.35
N ASP A 863 -11.07 43.91 -16.73
CA ASP A 863 -9.85 43.82 -15.91
C ASP A 863 -9.27 45.20 -15.55
N CYS A 864 -9.85 46.30 -16.02
CA CYS A 864 -9.32 47.66 -15.81
C CYS A 864 -7.89 47.87 -16.35
N SER A 865 -7.51 47.20 -17.45
CA SER A 865 -6.14 47.25 -17.98
C SER A 865 -5.87 48.34 -19.03
N VAL A 866 -6.90 49.04 -19.53
CA VAL A 866 -6.79 49.94 -20.69
C VAL A 866 -7.44 51.30 -20.42
N CYS A 867 -6.72 52.39 -20.68
CA CYS A 867 -7.29 53.75 -20.62
C CYS A 867 -8.39 53.98 -21.66
N GLU A 868 -9.34 54.87 -21.36
CA GLU A 868 -10.25 55.40 -22.38
C GLU A 868 -9.47 56.08 -23.53
N PRO A 869 -9.93 55.99 -24.79
CA PRO A 869 -9.27 56.65 -25.91
C PRO A 869 -9.09 58.16 -25.67
N GLY A 870 -7.86 58.66 -25.86
CA GLY A 870 -7.51 60.05 -25.54
C GLY A 870 -7.08 60.28 -24.08
N PHE A 871 -6.84 59.21 -23.31
CA PHE A 871 -6.25 59.23 -21.97
C PHE A 871 -5.05 58.25 -21.89
N PHE A 872 -4.09 58.56 -21.02
CA PHE A 872 -2.83 57.81 -20.85
C PHE A 872 -2.41 57.74 -19.38
N ASN A 873 -1.27 57.08 -19.11
CA ASN A 873 -0.63 56.98 -17.78
C ASN A 873 -1.45 56.22 -16.72
N LEU A 874 -1.92 55.02 -17.08
CA LEU A 874 -2.53 54.07 -16.14
C LEU A 874 -1.59 53.74 -14.95
N GLN A 875 -0.27 53.72 -15.18
CA GLN A 875 0.75 53.41 -14.17
C GLN A 875 0.78 54.38 -12.98
N SER A 876 0.14 55.55 -13.10
CA SER A 876 -0.05 56.48 -11.98
C SER A 876 -0.79 55.88 -10.78
N GLY A 877 -1.61 54.84 -10.99
CA GLY A 877 -2.44 54.23 -9.95
C GLY A 877 -3.62 55.10 -9.49
N THR A 878 -3.88 56.23 -10.16
CA THR A 878 -4.98 57.17 -9.86
C THR A 878 -6.07 57.19 -10.94
N GLY A 879 -5.98 56.33 -11.95
CA GLY A 879 -6.76 56.41 -13.19
C GLY A 879 -6.00 57.12 -14.31
N CYS A 880 -6.57 57.14 -15.52
CA CYS A 880 -5.89 57.69 -16.68
C CYS A 880 -6.13 59.21 -16.81
N VAL A 881 -5.11 59.94 -17.27
CA VAL A 881 -5.15 61.40 -17.47
C VAL A 881 -5.25 61.73 -18.95
N ARG A 882 -5.96 62.81 -19.28
CA ARG A 882 -6.27 63.17 -20.67
C ARG A 882 -5.00 63.56 -21.46
N CYS A 883 -4.89 63.08 -22.69
CA CYS A 883 -3.92 63.56 -23.67
C CYS A 883 -4.01 65.08 -23.85
N THR A 884 -2.87 65.75 -24.02
CA THR A 884 -2.82 67.22 -24.12
C THR A 884 -2.10 67.67 -25.39
N CYS A 885 -2.44 67.05 -26.50
CA CYS A 885 -1.88 67.30 -27.83
C CYS A 885 -2.24 68.68 -28.37
N ASP A 886 -1.32 69.28 -29.13
CA ASP A 886 -1.56 70.50 -29.87
C ASP A 886 -2.56 70.22 -31.02
N PRO A 887 -3.64 71.00 -31.13
CA PRO A 887 -4.71 70.73 -32.10
C PRO A 887 -4.34 71.06 -33.56
N ILE A 888 -3.18 71.66 -33.82
CA ILE A 888 -2.68 72.00 -35.15
C ILE A 888 -1.52 71.06 -35.53
N GLY A 889 -0.61 70.80 -34.60
CA GLY A 889 0.58 69.97 -34.83
C GLY A 889 0.36 68.46 -34.65
N SER A 890 -0.75 68.02 -34.03
CA SER A 890 -1.13 66.61 -33.94
C SER A 890 -2.06 66.17 -35.08
N THR A 891 -2.08 64.87 -35.39
CA THR A 891 -2.93 64.25 -36.42
C THR A 891 -4.40 64.12 -35.99
N ASN A 892 -4.64 63.70 -34.76
CA ASN A 892 -5.96 63.29 -34.26
C ASN A 892 -6.19 63.60 -32.77
N GLY A 893 -5.22 64.21 -32.08
CA GLY A 893 -5.31 64.54 -30.65
C GLY A 893 -5.21 63.34 -29.70
N GLN A 894 -4.90 62.15 -30.23
CA GLN A 894 -4.59 60.96 -29.46
C GLN A 894 -3.11 60.94 -29.10
N CYS A 895 -2.80 60.28 -27.99
CA CYS A 895 -1.44 60.09 -27.51
C CYS A 895 -1.22 58.64 -27.10
N ASP A 896 0.03 58.19 -27.14
CA ASP A 896 0.41 56.86 -26.71
C ASP A 896 0.02 56.61 -25.25
N ILE A 897 -0.62 55.45 -25.01
CA ILE A 897 -1.27 55.10 -23.74
C ILE A 897 -0.26 55.02 -22.57
N SER A 898 1.02 54.77 -22.88
CA SER A 898 2.09 54.60 -21.89
C SER A 898 2.91 55.87 -21.65
N SER A 899 3.31 56.56 -22.72
CA SER A 899 4.26 57.67 -22.70
C SER A 899 3.60 59.05 -22.78
N GLY A 900 2.34 59.13 -23.24
CA GLY A 900 1.66 60.40 -23.48
C GLY A 900 2.15 61.15 -24.72
N GLN A 901 3.01 60.55 -25.54
CA GLN A 901 3.47 61.13 -26.80
C GLN A 901 2.32 61.23 -27.79
N CYS A 902 2.00 62.45 -28.21
CA CYS A 902 0.99 62.70 -29.24
C CYS A 902 1.48 62.27 -30.62
N GLU A 903 0.57 61.83 -31.48
CA GLU A 903 0.88 61.55 -32.88
C GLU A 903 1.02 62.88 -33.65
N CYS A 904 2.21 63.14 -34.19
CA CYS A 904 2.58 64.44 -34.77
C CYS A 904 2.49 64.46 -36.29
N GLN A 905 2.16 65.63 -36.84
CA GLN A 905 2.20 65.89 -38.27
C GLN A 905 3.65 65.84 -38.82
N PRO A 906 3.85 65.63 -40.14
CA PRO A 906 5.19 65.54 -40.72
C PRO A 906 6.07 66.76 -40.41
N GLY A 907 7.32 66.53 -39.99
CA GLY A 907 8.26 67.60 -39.61
C GLY A 907 7.91 68.34 -38.30
N VAL A 908 6.95 67.84 -37.51
CA VAL A 908 6.58 68.36 -36.18
C VAL A 908 7.08 67.41 -35.09
N THR A 909 7.54 67.97 -33.98
CA THR A 909 8.12 67.22 -32.84
C THR A 909 7.70 67.83 -31.50
N GLY A 910 8.05 67.15 -30.40
CA GLY A 910 7.65 67.48 -29.03
C GLY A 910 6.55 66.55 -28.50
N LEU A 911 6.41 66.47 -27.18
CA LEU A 911 5.48 65.53 -26.51
C LEU A 911 4.02 65.81 -26.90
N ARG A 912 3.71 67.08 -27.19
CA ARG A 912 2.38 67.55 -27.61
C ARG A 912 2.32 67.88 -29.09
N CYS A 913 3.40 67.66 -29.85
CA CYS A 913 3.53 68.10 -31.25
C CYS A 913 3.48 69.63 -31.41
N GLU A 914 4.15 70.35 -30.52
CA GLU A 914 4.02 71.81 -30.37
C GLU A 914 5.03 72.65 -31.18
N ARG A 915 5.96 72.04 -31.92
CA ARG A 915 7.04 72.76 -32.64
C ARG A 915 7.58 71.99 -33.85
N CYS A 916 8.21 72.69 -34.79
CA CYS A 916 8.91 72.03 -35.90
C CYS A 916 10.14 71.25 -35.43
N GLU A 917 10.46 70.19 -36.17
CA GLU A 917 11.73 69.48 -36.11
C GLU A 917 12.88 70.34 -36.66
N VAL A 918 14.13 70.00 -36.29
CA VAL A 918 15.31 70.76 -36.73
C VAL A 918 15.49 70.66 -38.24
N ASN A 919 15.78 71.79 -38.89
CA ASN A 919 15.79 72.00 -40.34
C ASN A 919 14.41 72.00 -41.01
N PHE A 920 13.32 72.18 -40.24
CA PHE A 920 11.98 72.43 -40.75
C PHE A 920 11.47 73.82 -40.28
N PHE A 921 10.47 74.35 -40.98
CA PHE A 921 9.87 75.67 -40.72
C PHE A 921 8.36 75.70 -41.05
N GLY A 922 7.70 76.78 -40.65
CA GLY A 922 6.31 77.06 -41.06
C GLY A 922 5.28 76.12 -40.44
N PHE A 923 5.27 76.03 -39.10
CA PHE A 923 4.30 75.23 -38.33
C PHE A 923 2.84 75.54 -38.72
N GLY A 924 2.07 74.50 -39.06
CA GLY A 924 0.67 74.62 -39.44
C GLY A 924 -0.02 73.26 -39.67
N LEU A 925 -1.26 73.31 -40.16
CA LEU A 925 -2.16 72.15 -40.30
C LEU A 925 -1.64 71.02 -41.21
N SER A 926 -0.59 71.27 -42.00
CA SER A 926 0.07 70.28 -42.87
C SER A 926 1.39 69.75 -42.28
N GLY A 927 1.65 70.00 -41.00
CA GLY A 927 2.97 69.86 -40.40
C GLY A 927 3.93 70.99 -40.80
N CYS A 928 5.23 70.79 -40.60
CA CYS A 928 6.27 71.73 -41.00
C CYS A 928 6.92 71.31 -42.33
N LYS A 929 7.47 72.28 -43.06
CA LYS A 929 8.16 72.05 -44.35
C LYS A 929 9.67 72.00 -44.14
N PRO A 930 10.40 71.15 -44.87
CA PRO A 930 11.86 71.13 -44.78
C PRO A 930 12.44 72.42 -45.37
N CYS A 931 13.52 72.91 -44.76
CA CYS A 931 14.21 74.13 -45.18
C CYS A 931 14.97 73.96 -46.51
N ASP A 932 15.52 72.77 -46.76
CA ASP A 932 16.33 72.44 -47.95
C ASP A 932 17.44 73.48 -48.27
N CYS A 933 18.08 74.04 -47.25
CA CYS A 933 19.21 74.95 -47.45
C CYS A 933 20.43 74.21 -47.99
N ASP A 934 21.08 74.77 -49.01
CA ASP A 934 22.30 74.23 -49.57
C ASP A 934 23.43 74.25 -48.52
N PRO A 935 24.04 73.11 -48.13
CA PRO A 935 25.05 73.07 -47.06
C PRO A 935 26.37 73.77 -47.41
N GLU A 936 26.61 74.08 -48.68
CA GLU A 936 27.83 74.71 -49.20
C GLU A 936 27.61 76.22 -49.41
N GLY A 937 26.41 76.60 -49.87
CA GLY A 937 26.02 77.99 -50.12
C GLY A 937 25.33 78.72 -48.95
N SER A 938 24.87 78.03 -47.92
CA SER A 938 24.24 78.64 -46.72
C SER A 938 25.14 78.58 -45.48
N SER A 939 24.91 79.50 -44.54
CA SER A 939 25.63 79.55 -43.26
C SER A 939 25.10 78.55 -42.22
N THR A 940 23.82 78.17 -42.31
CA THR A 940 23.16 77.15 -41.48
C THR A 940 22.11 76.39 -42.29
N THR A 941 21.98 75.08 -42.05
CA THR A 941 20.94 74.24 -42.68
C THR A 941 19.51 74.55 -42.20
N GLN A 942 19.37 75.27 -41.07
CA GLN A 942 18.12 75.83 -40.61
C GLN A 942 17.83 77.16 -41.34
N CYS A 943 16.65 77.24 -41.94
CA CYS A 943 16.07 78.44 -42.53
C CYS A 943 15.25 79.24 -41.52
N LYS A 944 14.91 80.48 -41.89
CA LYS A 944 14.02 81.37 -41.13
C LYS A 944 12.56 80.96 -41.29
N ASP A 945 11.67 81.55 -40.50
CA ASP A 945 10.22 81.21 -40.48
C ASP A 945 9.51 81.44 -41.84
N ASP A 946 10.10 82.23 -42.75
CA ASP A 946 9.62 82.44 -44.12
C ASP A 946 10.13 81.37 -45.13
N GLY A 947 10.98 80.44 -44.68
CA GLY A 947 11.59 79.40 -45.50
C GLY A 947 12.89 79.83 -46.19
N ARG A 948 13.40 81.03 -45.91
CA ARG A 948 14.62 81.53 -46.55
C ARG A 948 15.87 81.14 -45.78
N CYS A 949 16.84 80.61 -46.51
CA CYS A 949 18.17 80.27 -46.01
C CYS A 949 19.07 81.52 -45.97
N GLU A 950 20.04 81.55 -45.05
CA GLU A 950 20.98 82.66 -44.93
C GLU A 950 22.26 82.38 -45.71
N CYS A 951 22.40 83.03 -46.87
CA CYS A 951 23.42 82.71 -47.86
C CYS A 951 24.81 83.26 -47.54
N SER A 952 25.82 82.44 -47.79
CA SER A 952 27.23 82.81 -47.74
C SER A 952 27.59 83.76 -48.90
N PRO A 953 28.61 84.63 -48.76
CA PRO A 953 28.96 85.61 -49.79
C PRO A 953 29.20 85.00 -51.18
N GLY A 954 28.57 85.60 -52.21
CA GLY A 954 28.62 85.12 -53.59
C GLY A 954 27.54 84.09 -53.97
N PHE A 955 26.81 83.54 -52.99
CA PHE A 955 25.64 82.69 -53.19
C PHE A 955 24.33 83.47 -53.02
N VAL A 956 23.33 83.11 -53.82
CA VAL A 956 21.99 83.73 -53.88
C VAL A 956 20.92 82.65 -54.11
N GLY A 957 19.65 83.05 -54.06
CA GLY A 957 18.49 82.15 -54.15
C GLY A 957 17.87 81.90 -52.78
N ALA A 958 16.64 81.37 -52.75
CA ALA A 958 15.93 81.13 -51.47
C ALA A 958 16.57 80.01 -50.63
N ARG A 959 17.28 79.07 -51.31
CA ARG A 959 18.01 77.94 -50.72
C ARG A 959 19.53 78.12 -50.73
N CYS A 960 20.02 79.24 -51.27
CA CYS A 960 21.44 79.55 -51.45
C CYS A 960 22.18 78.62 -52.42
N ASP A 961 21.47 78.07 -53.39
CA ASP A 961 21.89 77.06 -54.37
C ASP A 961 22.42 77.65 -55.70
N MET A 962 22.50 78.98 -55.82
CA MET A 962 22.90 79.67 -57.06
C MET A 962 24.01 80.70 -56.81
N CYS A 963 24.81 81.03 -57.84
CA CYS A 963 25.79 82.13 -57.75
C CYS A 963 25.19 83.48 -58.16
N GLU A 964 25.67 84.57 -57.54
CA GLU A 964 25.29 85.95 -57.88
C GLU A 964 25.71 86.35 -59.32
N GLU A 965 25.04 87.34 -59.92
CA GLU A 965 25.44 87.82 -61.25
C GLU A 965 26.88 88.37 -61.26
N ASN A 966 27.65 88.01 -62.30
CA ASN A 966 29.10 88.18 -62.38
C ASN A 966 29.94 87.28 -61.44
N TYR A 967 29.33 86.26 -60.82
CA TYR A 967 30.04 85.12 -60.24
C TYR A 967 29.72 83.83 -61.03
N PHE A 968 30.64 82.86 -61.01
CA PHE A 968 30.47 81.53 -61.57
C PHE A 968 30.90 80.47 -60.57
N TYR A 969 30.25 79.31 -60.58
CA TYR A 969 30.60 78.21 -59.67
C TYR A 969 31.88 77.52 -60.13
N ASN A 970 32.92 77.48 -59.28
CA ASN A 970 34.22 76.90 -59.61
C ASN A 970 34.41 75.54 -58.92
N ARG A 971 34.43 74.45 -59.69
CA ARG A 971 34.67 73.09 -59.15
C ARG A 971 36.10 72.86 -58.62
N SER A 972 37.06 73.71 -58.93
CA SER A 972 38.45 73.58 -58.46
C SER A 972 38.68 74.25 -57.10
N THR A 973 37.82 75.20 -56.71
CA THR A 973 37.78 75.83 -55.40
C THR A 973 36.31 75.98 -55.03
N LEU A 974 35.75 74.99 -54.33
CA LEU A 974 34.32 74.88 -54.01
C LEU A 974 33.73 76.24 -53.59
N GLY A 975 32.81 76.77 -54.40
CA GLY A 975 32.21 78.07 -54.19
C GLY A 975 31.98 78.90 -55.47
N CYS A 976 31.23 79.98 -55.31
CA CYS A 976 30.98 81.00 -56.33
C CYS A 976 32.13 82.01 -56.40
N GLN A 977 32.76 82.18 -57.56
CA GLN A 977 33.92 83.07 -57.78
C GLN A 977 33.64 84.15 -58.82
N GLN A 978 34.13 85.36 -58.60
CA GLN A 978 33.86 86.52 -59.47
C GLN A 978 34.52 86.40 -60.87
N CYS A 979 33.81 86.83 -61.91
CA CYS A 979 34.25 86.78 -63.31
C CYS A 979 35.34 87.82 -63.65
N PRO A 980 36.29 87.53 -64.56
CA PRO A 980 37.33 88.47 -64.97
C PRO A 980 36.84 89.68 -65.80
N ALA A 981 37.57 90.81 -65.70
CA ALA A 981 37.22 92.13 -66.25
C ALA A 981 36.99 92.24 -67.78
N CYS A 982 37.26 91.19 -68.57
CA CYS A 982 36.99 91.16 -70.00
C CYS A 982 35.48 91.18 -70.32
N TYR A 983 34.66 90.54 -69.46
CA TYR A 983 33.23 90.36 -69.70
C TYR A 983 32.46 91.69 -69.78
N SER A 984 32.93 92.71 -69.06
CA SER A 984 32.36 94.07 -69.01
C SER A 984 32.39 94.79 -70.37
N LEU A 985 33.41 94.51 -71.20
CA LEU A 985 33.69 95.26 -72.44
C LEU A 985 32.89 94.78 -73.66
N ILE A 986 32.37 93.55 -73.62
CA ILE A 986 31.56 92.99 -74.71
C ILE A 986 30.10 93.46 -74.60
N ARG A 987 29.59 93.65 -73.37
CA ARG A 987 28.22 94.08 -73.08
C ARG A 987 27.86 95.42 -73.71
N ASP A 988 28.77 96.40 -73.67
CA ASP A 988 28.52 97.75 -74.21
C ASP A 988 28.57 97.84 -75.74
N LYS A 989 29.14 96.85 -76.44
CA LYS A 989 29.29 96.88 -77.91
C LYS A 989 28.10 96.29 -78.68
N VAL A 990 27.23 95.54 -78.00
CA VAL A 990 26.13 94.77 -78.60
C VAL A 990 24.81 95.57 -78.63
N GLN A 991 24.74 96.74 -77.98
CA GLN A 991 23.50 97.53 -77.85
C GLN A 991 23.26 98.59 -78.95
N THR A 992 24.12 98.74 -79.97
CA THR A 992 24.02 99.84 -80.94
C THR A 992 24.25 99.44 -82.41
N LEU A 993 23.42 98.53 -82.95
CA LEU A 993 22.99 98.47 -84.37
C LEU A 993 22.18 97.18 -84.65
N ASP A 994 20.85 97.25 -84.54
CA ASP A 994 19.95 96.92 -85.67
C ASP A 994 18.52 97.42 -85.37
N VAL A 995 18.00 98.30 -86.23
CA VAL A 995 16.62 98.77 -86.21
C VAL A 995 16.09 98.69 -87.63
N ASP A 996 15.64 97.50 -88.04
CA ASP A 996 14.39 97.42 -88.82
C ASP A 996 13.75 96.03 -88.82
N LYS A 997 12.69 95.84 -88.01
CA LYS A 997 11.75 94.73 -88.25
C LYS A 997 10.31 95.00 -87.81
N GLY A 998 9.87 96.26 -87.94
CA GLY A 998 8.44 96.62 -87.95
C GLY A 998 7.63 95.94 -89.06
N LEU A 999 8.28 95.23 -90.00
CA LEU A 999 7.62 94.39 -91.00
C LEU A 999 7.31 92.94 -90.55
N LEU A 1000 7.79 92.49 -89.38
CA LEU A 1000 7.36 91.21 -88.78
C LEU A 1000 6.26 91.36 -87.72
N GLU A 1001 5.77 92.58 -87.47
CA GLU A 1001 4.67 92.86 -86.53
C GLU A 1001 3.34 92.16 -86.89
N ARG A 1002 3.17 91.69 -88.13
CA ARG A 1002 1.87 91.25 -88.68
C ARG A 1002 1.70 89.74 -88.84
N LEU A 1003 2.78 88.94 -88.73
CA LEU A 1003 2.71 87.47 -88.77
C LEU A 1003 2.56 86.83 -87.38
N GLY A 1004 3.07 87.47 -86.32
CA GLY A 1004 2.93 86.97 -84.94
C GLY A 1004 1.48 86.87 -84.46
N ASN A 1005 0.63 87.84 -84.84
CA ASN A 1005 -0.80 87.84 -84.53
C ASN A 1005 -1.60 86.76 -85.28
N LEU A 1006 -1.02 86.13 -86.30
CA LEU A 1006 -1.58 84.92 -86.93
C LEU A 1006 -0.96 83.65 -86.35
N ASN A 1007 0.35 83.60 -86.08
CA ASN A 1007 1.02 82.39 -85.58
C ASN A 1007 0.74 82.10 -84.09
N ASN A 1008 0.69 83.10 -83.21
CA ASN A 1008 0.31 82.88 -81.81
C ASN A 1008 -1.18 82.57 -81.69
N THR A 1009 -2.02 83.15 -82.56
CA THR A 1009 -3.43 82.74 -82.70
C THR A 1009 -3.53 81.30 -83.20
N LEU A 1010 -2.74 80.88 -84.20
CA LEU A 1010 -2.70 79.48 -84.66
C LEU A 1010 -2.17 78.53 -83.58
N THR A 1011 -1.13 78.89 -82.83
CA THR A 1011 -0.49 78.01 -81.84
C THR A 1011 -1.32 77.92 -80.55
N THR A 1012 -1.95 79.01 -80.14
CA THR A 1012 -2.91 79.01 -79.01
C THR A 1012 -4.18 78.25 -79.37
N GLN A 1013 -4.59 78.23 -80.65
CA GLN A 1013 -5.68 77.38 -81.14
C GLN A 1013 -5.20 75.93 -81.42
N TRP A 1014 -3.95 75.70 -81.81
CA TRP A 1014 -3.43 74.36 -82.14
C TRP A 1014 -3.04 73.55 -80.90
N ASN A 1015 -2.46 74.17 -79.87
CA ASN A 1015 -2.29 73.52 -78.56
C ASN A 1015 -3.64 73.36 -77.83
N ARG A 1016 -4.61 74.26 -78.08
CA ARG A 1016 -6.01 73.97 -77.73
C ARG A 1016 -6.59 72.82 -78.55
N LEU A 1017 -6.28 72.66 -79.83
CA LEU A 1017 -6.73 71.53 -80.66
C LEU A 1017 -6.00 70.22 -80.35
N GLN A 1018 -4.76 70.24 -79.85
CA GLN A 1018 -4.01 69.07 -79.35
C GLN A 1018 -4.47 68.66 -77.94
N ASN A 1019 -4.81 69.60 -77.06
CA ASN A 1019 -5.44 69.28 -75.78
C ASN A 1019 -6.95 69.00 -75.89
N ILE A 1020 -7.60 69.46 -76.96
CA ILE A 1020 -8.91 68.97 -77.40
C ILE A 1020 -8.76 67.62 -78.11
N ARG A 1021 -7.60 67.28 -78.71
CA ARG A 1021 -7.37 65.92 -79.24
C ARG A 1021 -7.16 64.93 -78.09
N ASN A 1022 -6.17 65.19 -77.24
CA ASN A 1022 -5.74 64.28 -76.17
C ASN A 1022 -6.54 64.47 -74.86
N GLY A 1023 -7.59 65.29 -74.88
CA GLY A 1023 -8.60 65.43 -73.83
C GLY A 1023 -10.04 65.21 -74.33
N VAL A 1024 -10.24 64.86 -75.61
CA VAL A 1024 -11.53 64.36 -76.14
C VAL A 1024 -11.40 62.92 -76.65
N ASP A 1025 -10.21 62.46 -77.05
CA ASP A 1025 -9.84 61.05 -76.88
C ASP A 1025 -9.68 60.82 -75.35
N ASP A 1026 -10.78 60.38 -74.72
CA ASP A 1026 -10.99 60.11 -73.28
C ASP A 1026 -11.00 61.30 -72.30
N THR A 1027 -11.91 62.26 -72.55
CA THR A 1027 -13.16 62.26 -71.75
C THR A 1027 -14.37 62.86 -72.49
N GLY A 1028 -14.57 62.41 -73.73
CA GLY A 1028 -15.85 62.47 -74.45
C GLY A 1028 -17.01 61.68 -73.80
N THR A 1029 -16.96 61.47 -72.48
CA THR A 1029 -17.94 60.73 -71.68
C THR A 1029 -18.32 61.42 -70.35
N GLN A 1030 -17.70 62.56 -69.98
CA GLN A 1030 -18.10 63.31 -68.76
C GLN A 1030 -18.34 64.82 -68.94
N THR A 1031 -17.72 65.51 -69.92
CA THR A 1031 -17.84 66.98 -70.02
C THR A 1031 -19.15 67.48 -70.67
N ASP A 1032 -19.88 66.63 -71.41
CA ASP A 1032 -21.18 66.98 -71.99
C ASP A 1032 -22.30 67.18 -70.94
N LYS A 1033 -22.13 66.63 -69.72
CA LYS A 1033 -23.06 66.88 -68.61
C LYS A 1033 -22.80 68.22 -67.89
N ALA A 1034 -21.58 68.76 -67.96
CA ALA A 1034 -21.24 70.04 -67.35
C ALA A 1034 -21.53 71.23 -68.28
N ARG A 1035 -21.38 71.06 -69.60
CA ARG A 1035 -21.59 72.13 -70.60
C ARG A 1035 -23.02 72.68 -70.64
N ASN A 1036 -24.01 71.90 -70.22
CA ASN A 1036 -25.37 72.40 -69.99
C ASN A 1036 -25.51 73.18 -68.67
N ARG A 1037 -24.89 72.70 -67.58
CA ARG A 1037 -24.96 73.36 -66.26
C ARG A 1037 -24.17 74.67 -66.18
N VAL A 1038 -23.10 74.83 -66.95
CA VAL A 1038 -22.40 76.11 -67.06
C VAL A 1038 -23.19 77.09 -67.94
N ARG A 1039 -23.93 76.61 -68.95
CA ARG A 1039 -24.88 77.45 -69.69
C ARG A 1039 -26.06 77.92 -68.81
N ASP A 1040 -26.43 77.14 -67.80
CA ASP A 1040 -27.35 77.60 -66.74
C ASP A 1040 -26.66 78.59 -65.78
N ALA A 1041 -25.37 78.41 -65.48
CA ALA A 1041 -24.57 79.32 -64.65
C ALA A 1041 -24.29 80.67 -65.33
N GLU A 1042 -24.06 80.71 -66.65
CA GLU A 1042 -23.93 81.95 -67.43
C GLU A 1042 -25.27 82.72 -67.45
N ASN A 1043 -26.39 82.01 -67.67
CA ASN A 1043 -27.74 82.60 -67.51
C ASN A 1043 -28.08 82.97 -66.05
N LEU A 1044 -27.34 82.51 -65.05
CA LEU A 1044 -27.45 82.95 -63.65
C LEU A 1044 -26.51 84.14 -63.37
N VAL A 1045 -25.35 84.23 -64.04
CA VAL A 1045 -24.43 85.38 -63.95
C VAL A 1045 -24.98 86.59 -64.70
N ASP A 1046 -25.59 86.42 -65.87
CA ASP A 1046 -26.22 87.52 -66.61
C ASP A 1046 -27.51 88.00 -65.92
N ARG A 1047 -28.32 87.10 -65.34
CA ARG A 1047 -29.41 87.50 -64.44
C ARG A 1047 -28.90 88.12 -63.14
N ALA A 1048 -27.79 87.64 -62.57
CA ALA A 1048 -27.16 88.32 -61.44
C ALA A 1048 -26.59 89.69 -61.82
N ARG A 1049 -26.23 89.93 -63.10
CA ARG A 1049 -25.81 91.24 -63.62
C ARG A 1049 -27.00 92.17 -63.82
N GLU A 1050 -28.10 91.67 -64.36
CA GLU A 1050 -29.35 92.39 -64.54
C GLU A 1050 -30.03 92.72 -63.20
N GLU A 1051 -30.01 91.80 -62.23
CA GLU A 1051 -30.45 92.04 -60.85
C GLU A 1051 -29.44 92.87 -60.04
N LEU A 1052 -28.14 92.88 -60.38
CA LEU A 1052 -27.16 93.81 -59.81
C LEU A 1052 -27.34 95.24 -60.35
N ASP A 1053 -27.78 95.42 -61.60
CA ASP A 1053 -28.13 96.73 -62.14
C ASP A 1053 -29.53 97.19 -61.70
N LYS A 1054 -30.51 96.28 -61.52
CA LYS A 1054 -31.76 96.60 -60.79
C LYS A 1054 -31.52 96.84 -59.30
N ALA A 1055 -30.56 96.17 -58.67
CA ALA A 1055 -30.14 96.48 -57.30
C ALA A 1055 -29.31 97.77 -57.25
N LYS A 1056 -28.61 98.20 -58.32
CA LYS A 1056 -28.13 99.58 -58.41
C LYS A 1056 -29.29 100.57 -58.54
N ASP A 1057 -30.41 100.24 -59.20
CA ASP A 1057 -31.59 101.11 -59.30
C ASP A 1057 -32.52 101.05 -58.06
N ALA A 1058 -32.48 99.95 -57.29
CA ALA A 1058 -33.29 99.69 -56.11
C ALA A 1058 -32.52 99.78 -54.77
N ILE A 1059 -31.19 99.88 -54.79
CA ILE A 1059 -30.35 100.40 -53.68
C ILE A 1059 -29.92 101.85 -53.96
N SER A 1060 -30.14 102.35 -55.19
CA SER A 1060 -30.60 103.73 -55.43
C SER A 1060 -32.01 104.00 -54.84
N LYS A 1061 -32.73 102.97 -54.37
CA LYS A 1061 -34.00 103.06 -53.62
C LYS A 1061 -34.09 102.18 -52.35
N LEU A 1062 -32.95 101.91 -51.71
CA LEU A 1062 -32.79 101.26 -50.40
C LEU A 1062 -33.14 99.74 -50.26
N VAL A 1063 -32.08 98.95 -50.07
CA VAL A 1063 -31.95 97.81 -49.12
C VAL A 1063 -32.86 96.54 -49.30
N GLY A 1064 -32.27 95.42 -49.76
CA GLY A 1064 -32.82 94.03 -49.70
C GLY A 1064 -32.52 93.21 -50.98
N HIS A 1065 -31.99 91.97 -50.98
CA HIS A 1065 -32.58 90.64 -50.63
C HIS A 1065 -33.63 90.11 -51.68
N PRO A 1066 -34.06 88.82 -51.75
CA PRO A 1066 -33.32 87.52 -51.87
C PRO A 1066 -34.01 86.43 -52.81
N LEU A 1067 -33.44 85.21 -52.93
CA LEU A 1067 -34.10 83.84 -53.01
C LEU A 1067 -35.00 83.30 -54.20
N MET A 1068 -34.88 81.96 -54.46
CA MET A 1068 -35.90 80.95 -54.93
C MET A 1068 -36.46 80.97 -56.40
N ILE A 1069 -37.21 79.98 -57.00
CA ILE A 1069 -37.74 78.60 -56.67
C ILE A 1069 -37.96 77.68 -57.93
N ILE A 1070 -37.57 76.37 -57.86
CA ILE A 1070 -38.15 75.04 -58.29
C ILE A 1070 -39.13 74.85 -59.51
N LEU A 1071 -39.11 73.61 -60.09
CA LEU A 1071 -40.22 72.68 -60.56
C LEU A 1071 -39.99 72.10 -62.00
N ARG A 1072 -40.36 70.86 -62.46
CA ARG A 1072 -40.95 69.61 -61.87
C ARG A 1072 -40.94 68.36 -62.82
N ASN A 1073 -40.81 67.11 -62.28
CA ASN A 1073 -41.62 65.86 -62.53
C ASN A 1073 -41.76 65.18 -63.96
N VAL A 1074 -41.98 63.84 -64.17
CA VAL A 1074 -42.11 62.60 -63.31
C VAL A 1074 -42.21 61.25 -64.13
N PHE A 1075 -42.16 60.09 -63.42
CA PHE A 1075 -42.62 58.68 -63.75
C PHE A 1075 -41.80 57.78 -64.72
N VAL A 1076 -41.76 56.41 -64.65
CA VAL A 1076 -42.54 55.31 -63.99
C VAL A 1076 -41.57 54.13 -63.62
N LEU A 1077 -41.44 53.65 -62.37
CA LEU A 1077 -41.96 52.39 -61.72
C LEU A 1077 -41.33 51.02 -62.20
N TYR A 1078 -41.26 49.89 -61.44
CA TYR A 1078 -41.82 49.46 -60.15
C TYR A 1078 -41.02 48.27 -59.50
N ASN A 1079 -41.14 48.10 -58.16
CA ASN A 1079 -41.15 46.84 -57.34
C ASN A 1079 -39.81 46.14 -56.95
N ILE A 1080 -39.57 45.62 -55.72
CA ILE A 1080 -40.37 45.41 -54.47
C ILE A 1080 -39.47 45.59 -53.20
N HIS A 1081 -40.08 45.86 -52.03
CA HIS A 1081 -39.49 46.07 -50.69
C HIS A 1081 -39.33 44.75 -49.88
N PRO A 1082 -38.60 44.64 -48.72
CA PRO A 1082 -39.00 45.34 -47.48
C PRO A 1082 -37.89 45.73 -46.43
N MET A 1083 -38.37 46.49 -45.43
CA MET A 1083 -37.90 46.85 -44.06
C MET A 1083 -36.90 45.90 -43.34
N PHE A 1084 -35.99 46.34 -42.46
CA PHE A 1084 -36.09 47.03 -41.14
C PHE A 1084 -34.72 47.72 -40.81
N TYR A 1085 -34.49 48.76 -39.99
CA TYR A 1085 -34.98 49.30 -38.70
C TYR A 1085 -34.49 48.63 -37.40
N HIS A 1086 -33.76 49.41 -36.57
CA HIS A 1086 -33.22 49.13 -35.22
C HIS A 1086 -32.21 47.96 -35.10
N VAL A 1087 -31.20 48.00 -34.22
CA VAL A 1087 -30.93 48.88 -33.06
C VAL A 1087 -29.70 49.76 -33.28
#